data_AF-A0A6L7JLR2-F1
#
_entry.id   AF-A0A6L7JLR2-F1
#
_cell.length_a   1.000
_cell.length_b   1.000
_cell.length_c   1.000
_cell.angle_alpha   90.00
_cell.angle_beta   90.00
_cell.angle_gamma   90.00
#
_symmetry.space_group_name_H-M   'P 1'
#
loop_
_entity.id
_entity.type
_entity.pdbx_description
1 polymer ?
#
loop_
_entity_poly.entity_id
_entity_poly.type
_entity_poly.pdbx_seq_one_letter_code
_entity_poly.pdbx_strand_id
1 'polypeptide(L)'
;MGVIAQNWFNTGWRDDQWLNEWEIPFGRWVQESIDWLNVEAEVVFDIIRWPFANLLELVTYDILLNIPWPFMLLLFAIIGFLVRDVKIGLGAAAGIFMCGVLGADYWLLTMQTIGIMSVSVIICVAIGLPYGVLCARSDRVWNLTRPVLDGMQLVHAFTYLIAIIFFFGTGPVGGAISTMVFALPPMIRLTNLGIRQVPGDVVEAAQAYGASDFRVLIDVQLPLARSAIMTGVNQVLLLSLSFVGIIAVIAGGGLGQEIFRGIQSSNAAVGAASGLALYLVGVVLDRLSQPQPGDNRTLIRKMGAALRWDYEIPPSVATSDVATHKAQGAVEKSKSVSAVLPNDVGVAGIIGLVGGALAVVSVFLTWVTGAGRVSGYARPVDLSLNGTFTGYDASGGSWFGLFVLFIGTALLVLSMLILVGRKRSFTQWPFTQLSSVPEGGVLLGIVSVGALIVGMMVVYLFIAPHDLAGPTEHGVGVFVALLGGLVLIAGGAIVYGVQGHVARRIAVSPILVGLAVAVVGLLVISSLANWVSDSRPGALTPQQQLQIEIERVNPTDAGTAILNQNLSRDDPIHYAGFDASGPNLSVAMIWASVVVMVLALVVFAIPRFSPVFEALLLGFGGAVLLSITAWVVSFLRVADNGLYTGAAGLPALAGGVLIVVVALSRMRQRGFDGHEAVESQA
;
A
#
# COMPACT_ATOMS: atom_id res chain seq x y z
N MET A 1 11.68 -58.47 -28.82
CA MET A 1 12.58 -59.46 -28.20
C MET A 1 13.88 -59.74 -28.98
N GLY A 2 14.26 -59.01 -30.04
CA GLY A 2 15.44 -59.36 -30.86
C GLY A 2 16.71 -58.51 -30.67
N VAL A 3 16.64 -57.36 -30.00
CA VAL A 3 17.78 -56.40 -29.92
C VAL A 3 18.37 -56.27 -28.52
N ILE A 4 17.67 -56.77 -27.48
CA ILE A 4 18.07 -56.59 -26.08
C ILE A 4 19.11 -57.64 -25.63
N ALA A 5 19.14 -58.83 -26.26
CA ALA A 5 20.00 -59.92 -25.79
C ALA A 5 21.49 -59.80 -26.15
N GLN A 6 21.89 -58.91 -27.05
CA GLN A 6 23.29 -58.79 -27.51
C GLN A 6 24.14 -57.79 -26.71
N ASN A 7 23.54 -56.95 -25.86
CA ASN A 7 24.26 -55.94 -25.08
C ASN A 7 24.57 -56.35 -23.63
N TRP A 8 23.97 -57.44 -23.11
CA TRP A 8 24.14 -57.88 -21.70
C TRP A 8 25.59 -58.13 -21.28
N PHE A 9 26.48 -58.44 -22.22
CA PHE A 9 27.90 -58.69 -21.94
C PHE A 9 28.82 -57.48 -22.19
N ASN A 10 28.30 -56.37 -22.73
CA ASN A 10 29.09 -55.20 -23.09
C ASN A 10 28.74 -53.93 -22.29
N THR A 11 27.59 -53.90 -21.63
CA THR A 11 27.22 -52.85 -20.67
C THR A 11 27.60 -53.28 -19.26
N GLY A 12 28.64 -52.68 -18.69
CA GLY A 12 28.98 -52.92 -17.28
C GLY A 12 27.90 -52.34 -16.36
N TRP A 13 27.82 -52.78 -15.09
CA TRP A 13 26.91 -52.21 -14.07
C TRP A 13 27.09 -50.70 -13.80
N ARG A 14 28.14 -50.11 -14.39
CA ARG A 14 28.46 -48.68 -14.36
C ARG A 14 27.93 -47.91 -15.57
N ASP A 15 27.40 -48.60 -16.57
CA ASP A 15 26.82 -48.02 -17.77
C ASP A 15 25.35 -47.66 -17.49
N ASP A 16 24.94 -46.45 -17.83
CA ASP A 16 23.58 -45.94 -17.61
C ASP A 16 22.53 -46.81 -18.34
N GLN A 17 22.94 -47.53 -19.39
CA GLN A 17 22.08 -48.48 -20.10
C GLN A 17 21.58 -49.61 -19.19
N TRP A 18 22.37 -50.05 -18.21
CA TRP A 18 21.95 -51.07 -17.23
C TRP A 18 20.78 -50.58 -16.39
N LEU A 19 20.77 -49.31 -15.98
CA LEU A 19 19.67 -48.72 -15.21
C LEU A 19 18.43 -48.50 -16.08
N ASN A 20 18.61 -48.14 -17.36
CA ASN A 20 17.51 -47.90 -18.29
C ASN A 20 16.69 -49.16 -18.66
N GLU A 21 17.19 -50.35 -18.38
CA GLU A 21 16.42 -51.60 -18.53
C GLU A 21 15.39 -51.81 -17.40
N TRP A 22 15.57 -51.15 -16.25
CA TRP A 22 14.66 -51.23 -15.11
C TRP A 22 13.68 -50.05 -15.10
N GLU A 23 12.53 -50.22 -15.72
CA GLU A 23 11.43 -49.24 -15.67
C GLU A 23 10.37 -49.69 -14.64
N ILE A 24 10.24 -48.94 -13.53
CA ILE A 24 9.12 -49.10 -12.61
C ILE A 24 7.94 -48.28 -13.18
N PRO A 25 6.84 -48.91 -13.63
CA PRO A 25 5.74 -48.21 -14.30
C PRO A 25 4.80 -47.51 -13.30
N PHE A 26 5.38 -46.81 -12.31
CA PHE A 26 4.63 -46.14 -11.24
C PHE A 26 3.58 -45.16 -11.78
N GLY A 27 3.89 -44.44 -12.88
CA GLY A 27 2.94 -43.55 -13.54
C GLY A 27 1.68 -44.27 -14.03
N ARG A 28 1.80 -45.49 -14.58
CA ARG A 28 0.63 -46.29 -14.98
C ARG A 28 -0.17 -46.77 -13.78
N TRP A 29 0.51 -47.24 -12.73
CA TRP A 29 -0.19 -47.67 -11.50
C TRP A 29 -1.01 -46.53 -10.90
N VAL A 30 -0.46 -45.32 -10.87
CA VAL A 30 -1.18 -44.12 -10.40
C VAL A 30 -2.35 -43.79 -11.32
N GLN A 31 -2.13 -43.81 -12.64
CA GLN A 31 -3.19 -43.53 -13.62
C GLN A 31 -4.36 -44.52 -13.49
N GLU A 32 -4.09 -45.82 -13.47
CA GLU A 32 -5.12 -46.86 -13.28
C GLU A 32 -5.85 -46.68 -11.95
N SER A 33 -5.14 -46.28 -10.88
CA SER A 33 -5.77 -46.00 -9.58
C SER A 33 -6.70 -44.79 -9.62
N ILE A 34 -6.31 -43.71 -10.31
CA ILE A 34 -7.15 -42.51 -10.48
C ILE A 34 -8.39 -42.86 -11.32
N ASP A 35 -8.20 -43.56 -12.43
CA ASP A 35 -9.29 -43.95 -13.33
C ASP A 35 -10.30 -44.86 -12.61
N TRP A 36 -9.82 -45.83 -11.81
CA TRP A 36 -10.68 -46.68 -11.00
C TRP A 36 -11.43 -45.90 -9.92
N LEU A 37 -10.75 -45.00 -9.19
CA LEU A 37 -11.36 -44.17 -8.15
C LEU A 37 -12.42 -43.22 -8.73
N ASN A 38 -12.18 -42.63 -9.89
CA ASN A 38 -13.14 -41.73 -10.53
C ASN A 38 -14.48 -42.41 -10.85
N VAL A 39 -14.45 -43.70 -11.20
CA VAL A 39 -15.67 -44.46 -11.50
C VAL A 39 -16.36 -44.91 -10.21
N GLU A 40 -15.63 -45.50 -9.26
CA GLU A 40 -16.26 -46.18 -8.13
C GLU A 40 -16.48 -45.29 -6.90
N ALA A 41 -15.72 -44.20 -6.77
CA ALA A 41 -15.82 -43.28 -5.63
C ALA A 41 -16.45 -41.92 -5.99
N GLU A 42 -17.11 -41.80 -7.15
CA GLU A 42 -17.77 -40.56 -7.61
C GLU A 42 -18.66 -39.93 -6.53
N VAL A 43 -19.51 -40.75 -5.89
CA VAL A 43 -20.41 -40.30 -4.82
C VAL A 43 -19.64 -39.69 -3.63
N VAL A 44 -18.48 -40.26 -3.29
CA VAL A 44 -17.65 -39.75 -2.20
C VAL A 44 -17.04 -38.39 -2.59
N PHE A 45 -16.55 -38.26 -3.82
CA PHE A 45 -16.01 -37.00 -4.32
C PHE A 45 -17.09 -35.92 -4.42
N ASP A 46 -18.31 -36.26 -4.82
CA ASP A 46 -19.44 -35.32 -4.86
C ASP A 46 -19.85 -34.84 -3.46
N ILE A 47 -19.85 -35.72 -2.46
CA ILE A 47 -20.09 -35.34 -1.06
C ILE A 47 -19.02 -34.35 -0.58
N ILE A 48 -17.75 -34.57 -0.96
CA ILE A 48 -16.63 -33.67 -0.61
C ILE A 48 -16.74 -32.35 -1.38
N ARG A 49 -17.18 -32.38 -2.64
CA ARG A 49 -17.34 -31.22 -3.51
C ARG A 49 -18.48 -30.31 -3.08
N TRP A 50 -19.58 -30.91 -2.60
CA TRP A 50 -20.82 -30.23 -2.23
C TRP A 50 -20.62 -29.01 -1.31
N PRO A 51 -19.93 -29.09 -0.15
CA PRO A 51 -19.77 -27.94 0.74
C PRO A 51 -18.96 -26.82 0.09
N PHE A 52 -17.95 -27.14 -0.72
CA PHE A 52 -17.16 -26.13 -1.45
C PHE A 52 -18.01 -25.42 -2.50
N ALA A 53 -18.77 -26.19 -3.30
CA ALA A 53 -19.61 -25.63 -4.34
C ALA A 53 -20.68 -24.68 -3.77
N ASN A 54 -21.41 -25.11 -2.73
CA ASN A 54 -22.46 -24.30 -2.11
C ASN A 54 -21.90 -23.07 -1.40
N LEU A 55 -20.76 -23.20 -0.70
CA LEU A 55 -20.14 -22.05 -0.06
C LEU A 55 -19.57 -21.06 -1.07
N LEU A 56 -19.03 -21.52 -2.21
CA LEU A 56 -18.59 -20.64 -3.29
C LEU A 56 -19.76 -19.92 -3.96
N GLU A 57 -20.87 -20.62 -4.21
CA GLU A 57 -22.10 -20.02 -4.72
C GLU A 57 -22.59 -18.91 -3.79
N LEU A 58 -22.77 -19.23 -2.51
CA LEU A 58 -23.24 -18.29 -1.49
C LEU A 58 -22.27 -17.11 -1.30
N VAL A 59 -20.99 -17.38 -1.07
CA VAL A 59 -20.02 -16.33 -0.72
C VAL A 59 -19.70 -15.51 -1.97
N THR A 60 -19.26 -16.13 -3.06
CA THR A 60 -18.77 -15.39 -4.22
C THR A 60 -19.90 -14.77 -5.03
N TYR A 61 -20.91 -15.55 -5.41
CA TYR A 61 -21.90 -15.12 -6.40
C TYR A 61 -23.09 -14.41 -5.73
N ASP A 62 -23.64 -14.97 -4.65
CA ASP A 62 -24.83 -14.39 -4.00
C ASP A 62 -24.51 -13.19 -3.11
N ILE A 63 -23.31 -13.15 -2.50
CA ILE A 63 -22.89 -12.07 -1.60
C ILE A 63 -21.92 -11.11 -2.30
N LEU A 64 -20.69 -11.55 -2.63
CA LEU A 64 -19.63 -10.62 -3.07
C LEU A 64 -19.95 -9.94 -4.40
N LEU A 65 -20.51 -10.65 -5.37
CA LEU A 65 -20.79 -10.12 -6.72
C LEU A 65 -22.16 -9.46 -6.85
N ASN A 66 -23.13 -9.86 -6.03
CA ASN A 66 -24.48 -9.30 -6.09
C ASN A 66 -24.57 -7.93 -5.38
N ILE A 67 -23.71 -7.67 -4.39
CA ILE A 67 -23.65 -6.38 -3.69
C ILE A 67 -23.02 -5.33 -4.62
N PRO A 68 -23.69 -4.19 -4.89
CA PRO A 68 -23.09 -3.13 -5.69
C PRO A 68 -21.81 -2.59 -5.07
N TRP A 69 -20.84 -2.22 -5.91
CA TRP A 69 -19.48 -1.88 -5.48
C TRP A 69 -19.38 -0.85 -4.33
N PRO A 70 -20.20 0.22 -4.24
CA PRO A 70 -20.07 1.19 -3.14
C PRO A 70 -20.42 0.56 -1.78
N PHE A 71 -21.42 -0.32 -1.76
CA PHE A 71 -21.84 -1.04 -0.56
C PHE A 71 -20.80 -2.10 -0.18
N MET A 72 -20.11 -2.69 -1.15
CA MET A 72 -19.02 -3.61 -0.88
C MET A 72 -17.83 -2.90 -0.22
N LEU A 73 -17.48 -1.69 -0.68
CA LEU A 73 -16.46 -0.87 -0.02
C LEU A 73 -16.87 -0.49 1.40
N LEU A 74 -18.13 -0.10 1.59
CA LEU A 74 -18.68 0.18 2.92
C LEU A 74 -18.61 -1.06 3.81
N LEU A 75 -18.93 -2.24 3.29
CA LEU A 75 -18.87 -3.51 4.02
C LEU A 75 -17.44 -3.79 4.50
N PHE A 76 -16.44 -3.72 3.62
CA PHE A 76 -15.03 -3.89 4.02
C PHE A 76 -14.56 -2.81 5.00
N ALA A 77 -15.02 -1.58 4.85
CA ALA A 77 -14.73 -0.50 5.80
C ALA A 77 -15.31 -0.81 7.19
N ILE A 78 -16.56 -1.25 7.25
CA ILE A 78 -17.25 -1.63 8.48
C ILE A 78 -16.57 -2.84 9.11
N ILE A 79 -16.24 -3.88 8.33
CA ILE A 79 -15.52 -5.06 8.84
C ILE A 79 -14.18 -4.66 9.44
N GLY A 80 -13.37 -3.88 8.72
CA GLY A 80 -12.07 -3.45 9.26
C GLY A 80 -12.20 -2.51 10.47
N PHE A 81 -13.25 -1.68 10.51
CA PHE A 81 -13.58 -0.86 11.67
C PHE A 81 -14.00 -1.69 12.89
N LEU A 82 -14.81 -2.74 12.69
CA LEU A 82 -15.31 -3.62 13.75
C LEU A 82 -14.22 -4.52 14.32
N VAL A 83 -13.33 -5.03 13.45
CA VAL A 83 -12.30 -6.00 13.83
C VAL A 83 -11.07 -5.32 14.45
N ARG A 84 -10.66 -4.14 13.94
CA ARG A 84 -9.48 -3.42 14.44
C ARG A 84 -9.76 -1.95 14.73
N ASP A 85 -9.70 -1.11 13.70
CA ASP A 85 -9.69 0.35 13.81
C ASP A 85 -10.18 1.01 12.52
N VAL A 86 -10.61 2.27 12.60
CA VAL A 86 -11.02 3.10 11.44
C VAL A 86 -9.95 3.13 10.35
N LYS A 87 -8.67 3.17 10.74
CA LYS A 87 -7.54 3.20 9.79
C LYS A 87 -7.46 1.93 8.95
N ILE A 88 -7.69 0.77 9.56
CA ILE A 88 -7.67 -0.52 8.86
C ILE A 88 -8.93 -0.66 8.00
N GLY A 89 -10.10 -0.24 8.50
CA GLY A 89 -11.33 -0.20 7.70
C GLY A 89 -11.20 0.67 6.45
N LEU A 90 -10.76 1.93 6.60
CA LEU A 90 -10.53 2.81 5.45
C LEU A 90 -9.43 2.28 4.53
N GLY A 91 -8.37 1.70 5.08
CA GLY A 91 -7.31 1.06 4.28
C GLY A 91 -7.81 -0.14 3.47
N ALA A 92 -8.69 -0.96 4.05
CA ALA A 92 -9.32 -2.09 3.39
C ALA A 92 -10.21 -1.62 2.23
N ALA A 93 -11.09 -0.65 2.48
CA ALA A 93 -11.93 -0.07 1.43
C ALA A 93 -11.09 0.58 0.33
N ALA A 94 -10.04 1.32 0.67
CA ALA A 94 -9.14 1.90 -0.31
C ALA A 94 -8.42 0.82 -1.15
N GLY A 95 -7.94 -0.26 -0.54
CA GLY A 95 -7.29 -1.36 -1.24
C GLY A 95 -8.22 -2.06 -2.23
N ILE A 96 -9.46 -2.35 -1.82
CA ILE A 96 -10.47 -2.96 -2.70
C ILE A 96 -10.92 -2.00 -3.80
N PHE A 97 -11.09 -0.72 -3.49
CA PHE A 97 -11.40 0.31 -4.49
C PHE A 97 -10.30 0.40 -5.55
N MET A 98 -9.03 0.42 -5.12
CA MET A 98 -7.89 0.43 -6.04
C MET A 98 -7.89 -0.80 -6.95
N CYS A 99 -8.26 -1.99 -6.45
CA CYS A 99 -8.39 -3.17 -7.31
C CYS A 99 -9.41 -2.97 -8.43
N GLY A 100 -10.56 -2.34 -8.15
CA GLY A 100 -11.59 -2.08 -9.15
C GLY A 100 -11.18 -1.07 -10.22
N VAL A 101 -10.34 -0.08 -9.87
CA VAL A 101 -9.91 0.98 -10.80
C VAL A 101 -8.77 0.53 -11.73
N LEU A 102 -8.16 -0.64 -11.50
CA LEU A 102 -7.05 -1.15 -12.32
C LEU A 102 -7.44 -1.57 -13.74
N GLY A 103 -8.74 -1.78 -14.02
CA GLY A 103 -9.21 -2.04 -15.37
C GLY A 103 -10.60 -2.66 -15.40
N ALA A 104 -11.11 -2.90 -16.62
CA ALA A 104 -12.31 -3.70 -16.81
C ALA A 104 -12.07 -5.13 -16.26
N ASP A 105 -13.10 -5.73 -15.66
CA ASP A 105 -13.12 -7.08 -15.08
C ASP A 105 -12.26 -7.35 -13.83
N TYR A 106 -11.33 -6.46 -13.47
CA TYR A 106 -10.52 -6.63 -12.25
C TYR A 106 -11.38 -6.74 -10.99
N TRP A 107 -12.50 -6.03 -10.92
CA TRP A 107 -13.44 -6.16 -9.80
C TRP A 107 -13.98 -7.59 -9.66
N LEU A 108 -14.44 -8.19 -10.76
CA LEU A 108 -14.94 -9.57 -10.79
C LEU A 108 -13.87 -10.55 -10.33
N LEU A 109 -12.66 -10.42 -10.87
CA LEU A 109 -11.52 -11.29 -10.55
C LEU A 109 -11.10 -11.14 -9.08
N THR A 110 -11.10 -9.92 -8.55
CA THR A 110 -10.84 -9.65 -7.13
C THR A 110 -11.86 -10.35 -6.23
N MET A 111 -13.15 -10.22 -6.53
CA MET A 111 -14.21 -10.84 -5.73
C MET A 111 -14.18 -12.38 -5.81
N GLN A 112 -13.90 -12.95 -6.99
CA GLN A 112 -13.68 -14.38 -7.14
C GLN A 112 -12.49 -14.87 -6.30
N THR A 113 -11.38 -14.13 -6.33
CA THR A 113 -10.16 -14.44 -5.57
C THR A 113 -10.42 -14.45 -4.07
N ILE A 114 -11.09 -13.39 -3.56
CA ILE A 114 -11.46 -13.30 -2.15
C ILE A 114 -12.41 -14.44 -1.78
N GLY A 115 -13.40 -14.73 -2.62
CA GLY A 115 -14.35 -15.82 -2.37
C GLY A 115 -13.69 -17.20 -2.29
N ILE A 116 -12.81 -17.54 -3.24
CA ILE A 116 -12.04 -18.80 -3.22
C ILE A 116 -11.22 -18.91 -1.95
N MET A 117 -10.49 -17.85 -1.56
CA MET A 117 -9.71 -17.83 -0.34
C MET A 117 -10.58 -17.96 0.91
N SER A 118 -11.65 -17.18 1.01
CA SER A 118 -12.56 -17.20 2.16
C SER A 118 -13.17 -18.58 2.37
N VAL A 119 -13.69 -19.21 1.30
CA VAL A 119 -14.26 -20.56 1.39
C VAL A 119 -13.20 -21.59 1.79
N SER A 120 -12.00 -21.52 1.21
CA SER A 120 -10.89 -22.40 1.56
C SER A 120 -10.50 -22.27 3.03
N VAL A 121 -10.39 -21.04 3.53
CA VAL A 121 -10.06 -20.75 4.94
C VAL A 121 -11.18 -21.23 5.87
N ILE A 122 -12.45 -20.95 5.55
CA ILE A 122 -13.61 -21.37 6.37
C ILE A 122 -13.61 -22.89 6.53
N ILE A 123 -13.48 -23.63 5.43
CA ILE A 123 -13.48 -25.09 5.47
C ILE A 123 -12.21 -25.63 6.15
N CYS A 124 -11.05 -25.01 5.89
CA CYS A 124 -9.80 -25.38 6.55
C CYS A 124 -9.86 -25.19 8.06
N VAL A 125 -10.51 -24.13 8.57
CA VAL A 125 -10.71 -23.93 10.00
C VAL A 125 -11.74 -24.93 10.53
N ALA A 126 -12.85 -25.13 9.82
CA ALA A 126 -13.92 -26.05 10.21
C ALA A 126 -13.42 -27.50 10.36
N ILE A 127 -12.47 -27.93 9.52
CA ILE A 127 -11.91 -29.29 9.56
C ILE A 127 -10.61 -29.34 10.39
N GLY A 128 -9.70 -28.39 10.15
CA GLY A 128 -8.37 -28.39 10.75
C GLY A 128 -8.36 -28.09 12.25
N LEU A 129 -9.28 -27.27 12.75
CA LEU A 129 -9.35 -26.97 14.18
C LEU A 129 -9.82 -28.18 15.00
N PRO A 130 -10.96 -28.85 14.69
CA PRO A 130 -11.35 -30.07 15.40
C PRO A 130 -10.30 -31.18 15.29
N TYR A 131 -9.69 -31.34 14.12
CA TYR A 131 -8.66 -32.36 13.92
C TYR A 131 -7.36 -32.04 14.69
N GLY A 132 -6.99 -30.77 14.78
CA GLY A 132 -5.89 -30.30 15.63
C GLY A 132 -6.15 -30.52 17.12
N VAL A 133 -7.39 -30.30 17.57
CA VAL A 133 -7.83 -30.65 18.94
C VAL A 133 -7.70 -32.15 19.19
N LEU A 134 -8.09 -33.00 18.23
CA LEU A 134 -7.95 -34.45 18.35
C LEU A 134 -6.48 -34.88 18.48
N CYS A 135 -5.58 -34.25 17.70
CA CYS A 135 -4.12 -34.47 17.80
C CYS A 135 -3.55 -34.00 19.16
N ALA A 136 -4.10 -32.93 19.74
CA ALA A 136 -3.70 -32.45 21.06
C ALA A 136 -4.01 -33.44 22.17
N ARG A 137 -5.15 -34.14 22.06
CA ARG A 137 -5.61 -35.08 23.09
C ARG A 137 -4.98 -36.47 23.00
N SER A 138 -4.40 -36.85 21.87
CA SER A 138 -3.83 -38.19 21.67
C SER A 138 -2.49 -38.15 20.96
N ASP A 139 -1.44 -38.57 21.68
CA ASP A 139 -0.10 -38.74 21.12
C ASP A 139 -0.08 -39.76 19.97
N ARG A 140 -0.95 -40.78 20.03
CA ARG A 140 -1.06 -41.78 18.96
C ARG A 140 -1.59 -41.16 17.67
N VAL A 141 -2.65 -40.35 17.77
CA VAL A 141 -3.23 -39.64 16.61
C VAL A 141 -2.21 -38.67 16.04
N TRP A 142 -1.51 -37.93 16.90
CA TRP A 142 -0.47 -37.00 16.47
C TRP A 142 0.70 -37.70 15.77
N ASN A 143 1.20 -38.81 16.30
CA ASN A 143 2.31 -39.56 15.71
C ASN A 143 1.94 -40.17 14.36
N LEU A 144 0.69 -40.56 14.14
CA LEU A 144 0.20 -41.03 12.85
C LEU A 144 -0.03 -39.87 11.85
N THR A 145 -0.55 -38.75 12.35
CA THR A 145 -0.89 -37.59 11.53
C THR A 145 0.35 -36.83 11.06
N ARG A 146 1.37 -36.69 11.93
CA ARG A 146 2.55 -35.87 11.66
C ARG A 146 3.23 -36.21 10.33
N PRO A 147 3.54 -37.48 9.98
CA PRO A 147 4.12 -37.84 8.69
C PRO A 147 3.25 -37.45 7.48
N VAL A 148 1.92 -37.53 7.61
CA VAL A 148 0.99 -37.12 6.54
C VAL A 148 1.07 -35.61 6.32
N LEU A 149 1.07 -34.82 7.40
CA LEU A 149 1.24 -33.36 7.32
C LEU A 149 2.61 -32.97 6.75
N ASP A 150 3.67 -33.72 7.09
CA ASP A 150 5.00 -33.52 6.54
C ASP A 150 5.00 -33.82 5.03
N GLY A 151 4.35 -34.91 4.61
CA GLY A 151 4.18 -35.27 3.20
C GLY A 151 3.41 -34.22 2.40
N MET A 152 2.32 -33.70 2.95
CA MET A 152 1.51 -32.64 2.33
C MET A 152 2.30 -31.34 2.06
N GLN A 153 3.34 -31.06 2.86
CA GLN A 153 4.18 -29.87 2.70
C GLN A 153 5.43 -30.10 1.86
N LEU A 154 5.91 -31.35 1.78
CA LEU A 154 7.14 -31.69 1.07
C LEU A 154 6.88 -32.02 -0.40
N VAL A 155 5.75 -32.63 -0.71
CA VAL A 155 5.33 -32.87 -2.10
C VAL A 155 4.99 -31.54 -2.77
N HIS A 156 5.62 -31.29 -3.91
CA HIS A 156 5.38 -30.05 -4.65
C HIS A 156 3.92 -29.94 -5.10
N ALA A 157 3.38 -28.72 -5.07
CA ALA A 157 1.99 -28.41 -5.36
C ALA A 157 1.47 -29.00 -6.68
N PHE A 158 2.25 -28.84 -7.76
CA PHE A 158 1.87 -29.33 -9.08
C PHE A 158 1.64 -30.85 -9.13
N THR A 159 2.28 -31.62 -8.27
CA THR A 159 2.17 -33.08 -8.28
C THR A 159 0.78 -33.54 -7.84
N TYR A 160 0.24 -33.02 -6.72
CA TYR A 160 -1.09 -33.43 -6.25
C TYR A 160 -2.22 -32.66 -6.93
N LEU A 161 -1.94 -31.49 -7.54
CA LEU A 161 -2.94 -30.74 -8.30
C LEU A 161 -3.53 -31.56 -9.44
N ILE A 162 -2.72 -32.35 -10.14
CA ILE A 162 -3.18 -33.25 -11.20
C ILE A 162 -4.31 -34.14 -10.68
N ALA A 163 -4.08 -34.81 -9.55
CA ALA A 163 -5.10 -35.67 -8.93
C ALA A 163 -6.36 -34.89 -8.55
N ILE A 164 -6.23 -33.70 -7.93
CA ILE A 164 -7.39 -32.88 -7.55
C ILE A 164 -8.22 -32.46 -8.77
N ILE A 165 -7.59 -32.10 -9.89
CA ILE A 165 -8.32 -31.74 -11.11
C ILE A 165 -9.07 -32.93 -11.68
N PHE A 166 -8.46 -34.13 -11.67
CA PHE A 166 -9.14 -35.33 -12.14
C PHE A 166 -10.39 -35.64 -11.32
N PHE A 167 -10.33 -35.49 -9.98
CA PHE A 167 -11.46 -35.80 -9.10
C PHE A 167 -12.51 -34.68 -9.01
N PHE A 168 -12.10 -33.42 -9.04
CA PHE A 168 -12.98 -32.27 -8.74
C PHE A 168 -13.17 -31.30 -9.91
N GLY A 169 -12.50 -31.56 -11.04
CA GLY A 169 -12.53 -30.73 -12.24
C GLY A 169 -11.69 -29.46 -12.15
N THR A 170 -11.64 -28.76 -13.27
CA THR A 170 -11.10 -27.39 -13.34
C THR A 170 -12.15 -26.40 -12.80
N GLY A 171 -11.69 -25.32 -12.18
CA GLY A 171 -12.52 -24.19 -11.75
C GLY A 171 -12.36 -23.81 -10.28
N PRO A 172 -13.21 -22.88 -9.79
CA PRO A 172 -13.11 -22.34 -8.43
C PRO A 172 -13.20 -23.40 -7.33
N VAL A 173 -13.97 -24.48 -7.55
CA VAL A 173 -14.15 -25.56 -6.57
C VAL A 173 -12.87 -26.37 -6.39
N GLY A 174 -12.28 -26.86 -7.49
CA GLY A 174 -10.99 -27.56 -7.45
C GLY A 174 -9.88 -26.66 -6.91
N GLY A 175 -9.88 -25.37 -7.25
CA GLY A 175 -8.99 -24.36 -6.68
C GLY A 175 -9.13 -24.24 -5.16
N ALA A 176 -10.36 -24.12 -4.65
CA ALA A 176 -10.61 -24.01 -3.21
C ALA A 176 -10.18 -25.27 -2.43
N ILE A 177 -10.46 -26.46 -2.96
CA ILE A 177 -10.02 -27.73 -2.36
C ILE A 177 -8.50 -27.80 -2.33
N SER A 178 -7.82 -27.47 -3.44
CA SER A 178 -6.36 -27.47 -3.52
C SER A 178 -5.72 -26.51 -2.52
N THR A 179 -6.28 -25.30 -2.42
CA THR A 179 -5.85 -24.28 -1.46
C THR A 179 -5.96 -24.80 -0.03
N MET A 180 -7.12 -25.38 0.32
CA MET A 180 -7.37 -25.92 1.64
C MET A 180 -6.39 -27.06 1.97
N VAL A 181 -6.15 -28.00 1.07
CA VAL A 181 -5.18 -29.10 1.25
C VAL A 181 -3.79 -28.55 1.53
N PHE A 182 -3.34 -27.54 0.79
CA PHE A 182 -2.04 -26.91 1.00
C PHE A 182 -1.94 -26.17 2.34
N ALA A 183 -3.02 -25.49 2.75
CA ALA A 183 -3.04 -24.64 3.93
C ALA A 183 -3.40 -25.37 5.24
N LEU A 184 -3.95 -26.59 5.17
CA LEU A 184 -4.39 -27.38 6.34
C LEU A 184 -3.29 -27.69 7.37
N PRO A 185 -2.06 -28.10 6.98
CA PRO A 185 -1.05 -28.55 7.93
C PRO A 185 -0.71 -27.57 9.07
N PRO A 186 -0.41 -26.27 8.83
CA PRO A 186 -0.15 -25.33 9.92
C PRO A 186 -1.35 -25.13 10.85
N MET A 187 -2.59 -25.21 10.35
CA MET A 187 -3.78 -25.09 11.21
C MET A 187 -3.83 -26.21 12.25
N ILE A 188 -3.63 -27.45 11.81
CA ILE A 188 -3.61 -28.63 12.68
C ILE A 188 -2.44 -28.53 13.66
N ARG A 189 -1.24 -28.17 13.18
CA ARG A 189 -0.03 -28.08 14.02
C ARG A 189 -0.14 -27.00 15.08
N LEU A 190 -0.56 -25.80 14.72
CA LEU A 190 -0.64 -24.67 15.65
C LEU A 190 -1.78 -24.84 16.66
N THR A 191 -2.89 -25.47 16.26
CA THR A 191 -3.96 -25.86 17.20
C THR A 191 -3.46 -26.91 18.18
N ASN A 192 -2.79 -27.97 17.69
CA ASN A 192 -2.20 -29.01 18.53
C ASN A 192 -1.20 -28.43 19.54
N LEU A 193 -0.27 -27.60 19.06
CA LEU A 193 0.74 -26.93 19.89
C LEU A 193 0.09 -26.01 20.93
N GLY A 194 -0.87 -25.17 20.51
CA GLY A 194 -1.53 -24.22 21.38
C GLY A 194 -2.24 -24.86 22.56
N ILE A 195 -2.92 -25.99 22.33
CA ILE A 195 -3.63 -26.72 23.39
C ILE A 195 -2.64 -27.42 24.33
N ARG A 196 -1.56 -28.00 23.78
CA ARG A 196 -0.53 -28.68 24.59
C ARG A 196 0.34 -27.72 25.42
N GLN A 197 0.43 -26.45 25.02
CA GLN A 197 1.19 -25.42 25.74
C GLN A 197 0.40 -24.78 26.89
N VAL A 198 -0.88 -25.14 27.08
CA VAL A 198 -1.67 -24.65 28.21
C VAL A 198 -1.06 -25.17 29.52
N PRO A 199 -0.81 -24.29 30.53
CA PRO A 199 -0.25 -24.70 31.81
C PRO A 199 -1.08 -25.79 32.49
N GLY A 200 -0.40 -26.85 32.96
CA GLY A 200 -1.06 -28.02 33.57
C GLY A 200 -1.72 -27.72 34.90
N ASP A 201 -1.18 -26.78 35.68
CA ASP A 201 -1.72 -26.32 36.97
C ASP A 201 -3.14 -25.73 36.83
N VAL A 202 -3.41 -24.97 35.76
CA VAL A 202 -4.74 -24.42 35.47
C VAL A 202 -5.72 -25.53 35.09
N VAL A 203 -5.25 -26.57 34.40
CA VAL A 203 -6.05 -27.73 34.01
C VAL A 203 -6.39 -28.59 35.22
N GLU A 204 -5.42 -28.89 36.09
CA GLU A 204 -5.60 -29.64 37.33
C GLU A 204 -6.53 -28.90 38.29
N ALA A 205 -6.41 -27.57 38.40
CA ALA A 205 -7.32 -26.75 39.19
C ALA A 205 -8.76 -26.86 38.68
N ALA A 206 -8.99 -26.74 37.36
CA ALA A 206 -10.33 -26.87 36.78
C ALA A 206 -10.95 -28.27 37.02
N GLN A 207 -10.15 -29.32 36.92
CA GLN A 207 -10.58 -30.69 37.24
C GLN A 207 -10.91 -30.85 38.74
N ALA A 208 -10.13 -30.25 39.64
CA ALA A 208 -10.41 -30.26 41.08
C ALA A 208 -11.73 -29.56 41.45
N TYR A 209 -12.15 -28.56 40.67
CA TYR A 209 -13.48 -27.93 40.77
C TYR A 209 -14.61 -28.75 40.11
N GLY A 210 -14.33 -29.97 39.64
CA GLY A 210 -15.33 -30.89 39.08
C GLY A 210 -15.64 -30.69 37.59
N ALA A 211 -14.81 -29.96 36.84
CA ALA A 211 -14.98 -29.85 35.39
C ALA A 211 -14.61 -31.18 34.68
N SER A 212 -15.50 -31.65 33.80
CA SER A 212 -15.19 -32.79 32.92
C SER A 212 -14.15 -32.42 31.86
N ASP A 213 -13.45 -33.39 31.29
CA ASP A 213 -12.42 -33.15 30.25
C ASP A 213 -12.93 -32.30 29.07
N PHE A 214 -14.18 -32.50 28.66
CA PHE A 214 -14.80 -31.71 27.61
C PHE A 214 -15.03 -30.25 28.04
N ARG A 215 -15.40 -30.05 29.30
CA ARG A 215 -15.57 -28.72 29.88
C ARG A 215 -14.23 -28.02 30.09
N VAL A 216 -13.21 -28.74 30.55
CA VAL A 216 -11.83 -28.25 30.62
C VAL A 216 -11.33 -27.81 29.23
N LEU A 217 -11.62 -28.59 28.18
CA LEU A 217 -11.24 -28.23 26.83
C LEU A 217 -11.90 -26.92 26.37
N ILE A 218 -13.22 -26.79 26.51
CA ILE A 218 -13.98 -25.63 26.00
C ILE A 218 -13.77 -24.39 26.85
N ASP A 219 -13.76 -24.53 28.18
CA ASP A 219 -13.77 -23.39 29.10
C ASP A 219 -12.36 -22.94 29.50
N VAL A 220 -11.35 -23.81 29.38
CA VAL A 220 -9.97 -23.52 29.83
C VAL A 220 -8.98 -23.58 28.67
N GLN A 221 -8.86 -24.74 28.01
CA GLN A 221 -7.79 -24.94 27.03
C GLN A 221 -7.99 -24.14 25.74
N LEU A 222 -9.18 -24.16 25.13
CA LEU A 222 -9.46 -23.40 23.90
C LEU A 222 -9.33 -21.88 24.10
N PRO A 223 -9.84 -21.28 25.19
CA PRO A 223 -9.65 -19.86 25.47
C PRO A 223 -8.19 -19.46 25.67
N LEU A 224 -7.39 -20.28 26.36
CA LEU A 224 -5.96 -20.05 26.57
C LEU A 224 -5.14 -20.27 25.28
N ALA A 225 -5.52 -21.26 24.47
CA ALA A 225 -4.89 -21.58 23.19
C ALA A 225 -5.30 -20.64 22.04
N ARG A 226 -6.27 -19.72 22.25
CA ARG A 226 -6.85 -18.87 21.21
C ARG A 226 -5.80 -18.11 20.39
N SER A 227 -4.72 -17.67 21.01
CA SER A 227 -3.66 -16.90 20.34
C SER A 227 -2.92 -17.78 19.31
N ALA A 228 -2.58 -19.01 19.69
CA ALA A 228 -1.95 -19.97 18.81
C ALA A 228 -2.92 -20.41 17.69
N ILE A 229 -4.19 -20.62 18.01
CA ILE A 229 -5.23 -20.94 17.02
C ILE A 229 -5.39 -19.81 16.00
N MET A 230 -5.49 -18.55 16.45
CA MET A 230 -5.58 -17.39 15.55
C MET A 230 -4.31 -17.19 14.72
N THR A 231 -3.14 -17.54 15.28
CA THR A 231 -1.90 -17.60 14.50
C THR A 231 -2.01 -18.65 13.39
N GLY A 232 -2.61 -19.81 13.69
CA GLY A 232 -2.95 -20.86 12.73
C GLY A 232 -3.85 -20.35 11.60
N VAL A 233 -4.97 -19.71 11.94
CA VAL A 233 -5.89 -19.11 10.96
C VAL A 233 -5.18 -18.11 10.06
N ASN A 234 -4.32 -17.26 10.65
CA ASN A 234 -3.56 -16.29 9.86
C ASN A 234 -2.58 -16.97 8.89
N GLN A 235 -1.92 -18.05 9.32
CA GLN A 235 -1.05 -18.83 8.42
C GLN A 235 -1.82 -19.52 7.30
N VAL A 236 -3.01 -20.04 7.58
CA VAL A 236 -3.90 -20.61 6.55
C VAL A 236 -4.22 -19.56 5.50
N LEU A 237 -4.60 -18.34 5.91
CA LEU A 237 -4.91 -17.25 5.01
C LEU A 237 -3.70 -16.85 4.15
N LEU A 238 -2.54 -16.67 4.77
CA LEU A 238 -1.31 -16.28 4.06
C LEU A 238 -0.83 -17.34 3.06
N LEU A 239 -0.90 -18.62 3.43
CA LEU A 239 -0.59 -19.72 2.52
C LEU A 239 -1.62 -19.82 1.40
N SER A 240 -2.90 -19.62 1.71
CA SER A 240 -3.97 -19.61 0.71
C SER A 240 -3.73 -18.52 -0.34
N LEU A 241 -3.38 -17.32 0.11
CA LEU A 241 -3.03 -16.19 -0.75
C LEU A 241 -1.83 -16.51 -1.65
N SER A 242 -0.77 -17.08 -1.07
CA SER A 242 0.44 -17.44 -1.81
C SER A 242 0.17 -18.52 -2.87
N PHE A 243 -0.80 -19.40 -2.62
CA PHE A 243 -1.16 -20.50 -3.49
C PHE A 243 -2.04 -20.10 -4.69
N VAL A 244 -2.68 -18.92 -4.65
CA VAL A 244 -3.54 -18.44 -5.75
C VAL A 244 -2.80 -18.32 -7.08
N GLY A 245 -1.51 -17.97 -7.08
CA GLY A 245 -0.70 -17.94 -8.29
C GLY A 245 -0.58 -19.31 -8.97
N ILE A 246 -0.50 -20.39 -8.19
CA ILE A 246 -0.40 -21.77 -8.70
C ILE A 246 -1.77 -22.22 -9.24
N ILE A 247 -2.85 -21.95 -8.51
CA ILE A 247 -4.21 -22.32 -8.91
C ILE A 247 -4.59 -21.67 -10.23
N ALA A 248 -4.21 -20.42 -10.42
CA ALA A 248 -4.53 -19.68 -11.62
C ALA A 248 -4.03 -20.31 -12.92
N VAL A 249 -2.88 -20.98 -12.87
CA VAL A 249 -2.30 -21.68 -14.03
C VAL A 249 -3.15 -22.89 -14.42
N ILE A 250 -3.87 -23.47 -13.46
CA ILE A 250 -4.37 -24.85 -13.56
C ILE A 250 -5.89 -24.92 -13.47
N ALA A 251 -6.46 -24.42 -12.38
CA ALA A 251 -7.90 -24.48 -12.16
C ALA A 251 -8.64 -23.34 -12.85
N GLY A 252 -7.95 -22.23 -13.14
CA GLY A 252 -8.55 -21.02 -13.70
C GLY A 252 -9.39 -20.24 -12.69
N GLY A 253 -9.61 -18.96 -12.97
CA GLY A 253 -10.40 -18.06 -12.14
C GLY A 253 -9.59 -17.13 -11.23
N GLY A 254 -10.19 -15.98 -10.93
CA GLY A 254 -9.59 -14.94 -10.08
C GLY A 254 -8.39 -14.21 -10.69
N LEU A 255 -7.76 -13.37 -9.88
CA LEU A 255 -6.69 -12.45 -10.30
C LEU A 255 -5.44 -13.16 -10.82
N GLY A 256 -5.15 -14.35 -10.32
CA GLY A 256 -3.97 -15.07 -10.77
C GLY A 256 -4.06 -15.46 -12.26
N GLN A 257 -5.27 -15.66 -12.81
CA GLN A 257 -5.43 -16.00 -14.22
C GLN A 257 -4.93 -14.88 -15.13
N GLU A 258 -5.22 -13.62 -14.77
CA GLU A 258 -4.71 -12.46 -15.51
C GLU A 258 -3.22 -12.24 -15.32
N ILE A 259 -2.65 -12.59 -14.15
CA ILE A 259 -1.18 -12.64 -13.98
C ILE A 259 -0.57 -13.63 -14.98
N PHE A 260 -1.13 -14.84 -15.06
CA PHE A 260 -0.62 -15.87 -15.96
C PHE A 260 -0.79 -15.49 -17.43
N ARG A 261 -1.93 -14.89 -17.80
CA ARG A 261 -2.15 -14.33 -19.13
C ARG A 261 -1.10 -13.27 -19.48
N GLY A 262 -0.80 -12.35 -18.57
CA GLY A 262 0.23 -11.34 -18.76
C GLY A 262 1.62 -11.95 -19.03
N ILE A 263 1.95 -13.05 -18.34
CA ILE A 263 3.20 -13.80 -18.58
C ILE A 263 3.17 -14.48 -19.96
N GLN A 264 2.11 -15.21 -20.27
CA GLN A 264 1.98 -15.94 -21.55
C GLN A 264 2.00 -15.00 -22.76
N SER A 265 1.33 -13.86 -22.67
CA SER A 265 1.29 -12.87 -23.74
C SER A 265 2.48 -11.91 -23.72
N SER A 266 3.47 -12.11 -22.83
CA SER A 266 4.58 -11.18 -22.60
C SER A 266 4.13 -9.72 -22.38
N ASN A 267 2.92 -9.53 -21.83
CA ASN A 267 2.35 -8.22 -21.57
C ASN A 267 2.61 -7.83 -20.11
N ALA A 268 3.70 -7.08 -19.91
CA ALA A 268 4.10 -6.62 -18.59
C ALA A 268 3.06 -5.70 -17.92
N ALA A 269 2.26 -4.96 -18.69
CA ALA A 269 1.24 -4.07 -18.13
C ALA A 269 0.12 -4.87 -17.45
N VAL A 270 -0.41 -5.89 -18.12
CA VAL A 270 -1.42 -6.81 -17.56
C VAL A 270 -0.84 -7.58 -16.37
N GLY A 271 0.40 -8.08 -16.50
CA GLY A 271 1.08 -8.78 -15.42
C GLY A 271 1.25 -7.91 -14.16
N ALA A 272 1.69 -6.66 -14.33
CA ALA A 272 1.90 -5.72 -13.23
C ALA A 272 0.59 -5.27 -12.56
N ALA A 273 -0.45 -4.95 -13.34
CA ALA A 273 -1.76 -4.57 -12.81
C ALA A 273 -2.38 -5.73 -11.99
N SER A 274 -2.30 -6.95 -12.50
CA SER A 274 -2.82 -8.15 -11.83
C SER A 274 -2.02 -8.52 -10.58
N GLY A 275 -0.69 -8.37 -10.64
CA GLY A 275 0.18 -8.53 -9.47
C GLY A 275 -0.12 -7.51 -8.37
N LEU A 276 -0.35 -6.24 -8.74
CA LEU A 276 -0.74 -5.19 -7.81
C LEU A 276 -2.11 -5.46 -7.18
N ALA A 277 -3.10 -5.86 -7.96
CA ALA A 277 -4.42 -6.23 -7.46
C ALA A 277 -4.32 -7.39 -6.44
N LEU A 278 -3.57 -8.44 -6.78
CA LEU A 278 -3.38 -9.60 -5.88
C LEU A 278 -2.64 -9.20 -4.60
N TYR A 279 -1.61 -8.36 -4.71
CA TYR A 279 -0.90 -7.79 -3.56
C TYR A 279 -1.85 -7.00 -2.64
N LEU A 280 -2.68 -6.12 -3.20
CA LEU A 280 -3.63 -5.32 -2.44
C LEU A 280 -4.65 -6.20 -1.72
N VAL A 281 -5.23 -7.20 -2.40
CA VAL A 281 -6.10 -8.20 -1.76
C VAL A 281 -5.38 -8.87 -0.59
N GLY A 282 -4.13 -9.28 -0.81
CA GLY A 282 -3.30 -9.88 0.24
C GLY A 282 -3.10 -8.98 1.46
N VAL A 283 -2.76 -7.72 1.24
CA VAL A 283 -2.61 -6.72 2.30
C VAL A 283 -3.93 -6.51 3.04
N VAL A 284 -5.06 -6.39 2.33
CA VAL A 284 -6.37 -6.22 2.96
C VAL A 284 -6.70 -7.42 3.85
N LEU A 285 -6.58 -8.64 3.33
CA LEU A 285 -6.91 -9.85 4.08
C LEU A 285 -5.97 -10.07 5.28
N ASP A 286 -4.66 -9.88 5.12
CA ASP A 286 -3.68 -9.98 6.20
C ASP A 286 -3.95 -8.94 7.31
N ARG A 287 -4.22 -7.69 6.93
CA ARG A 287 -4.52 -6.63 7.91
C ARG A 287 -5.82 -6.87 8.66
N LEU A 288 -6.82 -7.49 8.05
CA LEU A 288 -8.08 -7.87 8.68
C LEU A 288 -7.92 -9.08 9.61
N SER A 289 -6.98 -9.99 9.33
CA SER A 289 -6.78 -11.24 10.08
C SER A 289 -5.84 -11.11 11.28
N GLN A 290 -4.87 -10.19 11.25
CA GLN A 290 -3.88 -10.04 12.31
C GLN A 290 -4.50 -9.66 13.68
N PRO A 291 -4.16 -10.38 14.76
CA PRO A 291 -4.51 -9.97 16.13
C PRO A 291 -3.93 -8.61 16.50
N GLN A 292 -4.61 -7.83 17.34
CA GLN A 292 -4.07 -6.58 17.87
C GLN A 292 -3.23 -6.88 19.13
N PRO A 293 -1.93 -6.51 19.16
CA PRO A 293 -1.11 -6.71 20.34
C PRO A 293 -1.62 -5.82 21.48
N GLY A 294 -1.99 -6.43 22.61
CA GLY A 294 -2.20 -5.72 23.88
C GLY A 294 -3.62 -5.30 24.24
N ASP A 295 -4.65 -5.55 23.42
CA ASP A 295 -6.02 -5.26 23.82
C ASP A 295 -7.03 -6.26 23.25
N ASN A 296 -7.67 -7.00 24.13
CA ASN A 296 -8.54 -8.12 23.81
C ASN A 296 -10.03 -7.71 23.86
N ARG A 297 -10.33 -6.41 23.83
CA ARG A 297 -11.68 -5.83 23.76
C ARG A 297 -11.94 -5.27 22.36
N THR A 298 -13.00 -5.72 21.70
CA THR A 298 -13.54 -5.06 20.50
C THR A 298 -13.84 -3.59 20.80
N LEU A 299 -13.60 -2.70 19.84
CA LEU A 299 -13.78 -1.25 20.01
C LEU A 299 -15.23 -0.87 20.37
N ILE A 300 -16.24 -1.67 20.00
CA ILE A 300 -17.62 -1.54 20.49
C ILE A 300 -17.68 -1.62 22.03
N ARG A 301 -16.87 -2.47 22.64
CA ARG A 301 -16.73 -2.60 24.09
C ARG A 301 -15.88 -1.47 24.67
N LYS A 302 -14.95 -0.89 23.90
CA LYS A 302 -14.23 0.35 24.28
C LYS A 302 -15.13 1.59 24.22
N MET A 303 -15.97 1.73 23.18
CA MET A 303 -16.97 2.78 23.06
C MET A 303 -18.07 2.61 24.10
N GLY A 304 -18.54 1.38 24.32
CA GLY A 304 -19.48 1.06 25.40
C GLY A 304 -18.92 1.35 26.79
N ALA A 305 -17.62 1.09 27.02
CA ALA A 305 -16.92 1.47 28.26
C ALA A 305 -16.60 2.97 28.34
N ALA A 306 -16.45 3.68 27.22
CA ALA A 306 -16.28 5.13 27.20
C ALA A 306 -17.61 5.89 27.36
N LEU A 307 -18.72 5.28 26.94
CA LEU A 307 -20.09 5.76 27.11
C LEU A 307 -20.67 5.41 28.49
N ARG A 308 -20.21 4.31 29.10
CA ARG A 308 -20.43 4.03 30.53
C ARG A 308 -19.29 4.64 31.33
N TRP A 309 -19.43 5.92 31.68
CA TRP A 309 -18.59 6.55 32.69
C TRP A 309 -18.72 5.83 34.03
N ASP A 310 -17.97 4.73 34.20
CA ASP A 310 -17.59 4.22 35.51
C ASP A 310 -16.14 4.63 35.75
N TYR A 311 -15.97 5.52 36.72
CA TYR A 311 -14.68 5.98 37.21
C TYR A 311 -13.97 4.81 37.91
N GLU A 312 -13.28 3.96 37.15
CA GLU A 312 -12.29 3.04 37.72
C GLU A 312 -10.99 3.82 37.95
N ILE A 313 -10.72 4.12 39.23
CA ILE A 313 -9.42 4.58 39.71
C ILE A 313 -8.39 3.53 39.25
N PRO A 314 -7.32 3.90 38.51
CA PRO A 314 -6.26 2.95 38.23
C PRO A 314 -5.63 2.52 39.57
N PRO A 315 -5.35 1.23 39.79
CA PRO A 315 -4.62 0.79 40.97
C PRO A 315 -3.16 1.25 40.82
N SER A 316 -2.90 2.52 41.10
CA SER A 316 -1.56 2.99 41.36
C SER A 316 -1.12 2.36 42.67
N VAL A 317 -0.32 1.31 42.56
CA VAL A 317 0.81 1.03 43.45
C VAL A 317 0.44 1.12 44.94
N ALA A 318 -0.43 0.21 45.38
CA ALA A 318 -0.37 -0.26 46.76
C ALA A 318 0.80 -1.24 46.86
N THR A 319 2.01 -0.72 47.07
CA THR A 319 3.09 -1.30 47.90
C THR A 319 4.34 -0.45 47.76
N SER A 320 4.64 0.34 48.80
CA SER A 320 5.84 0.23 49.63
C SER A 320 6.29 1.61 50.12
N ASP A 321 6.04 1.82 51.41
CA ASP A 321 6.58 2.89 52.24
C ASP A 321 8.12 2.87 52.27
N VAL A 322 8.81 3.53 51.34
CA VAL A 322 10.27 3.84 51.52
C VAL A 322 10.71 5.20 50.92
N ALA A 323 9.97 5.84 50.01
CA ALA A 323 10.53 6.97 49.23
C ALA A 323 10.02 8.39 49.59
N THR A 324 9.24 8.57 50.65
CA THR A 324 8.60 9.87 50.96
C THR A 324 9.51 10.93 51.59
N HIS A 325 10.77 10.64 51.90
CA HIS A 325 11.69 11.65 52.47
C HIS A 325 12.73 12.23 51.50
N LYS A 326 12.77 11.81 50.23
CA LYS A 326 13.75 12.36 49.25
C LYS A 326 13.14 13.26 48.18
N ALA A 327 11.80 13.31 48.06
CA ALA A 327 11.12 14.06 47.02
C ALA A 327 10.78 15.52 47.38
N GLN A 328 10.87 15.93 48.66
CA GLN A 328 10.50 17.31 49.05
C GLN A 328 11.62 18.35 48.86
N GLY A 329 12.87 17.92 48.66
CA GLY A 329 14.00 18.82 48.34
C GLY A 329 14.22 19.07 46.84
N ALA A 330 13.55 18.33 45.96
CA ALA A 330 13.73 18.42 44.50
C ALA A 330 12.63 19.24 43.79
N VAL A 331 11.51 19.51 44.47
CA VAL A 331 10.35 20.21 43.88
C VAL A 331 10.61 21.71 43.71
N GLU A 332 11.59 22.28 44.39
CA GLU A 332 11.92 23.73 44.25
C GLU A 332 12.95 24.02 43.15
N LYS A 333 13.64 23.02 42.60
CA LYS A 333 14.66 23.19 41.55
C LYS A 333 14.23 22.75 40.14
N SER A 334 13.07 22.13 40.00
CA SER A 334 12.50 21.69 38.71
C SER A 334 11.67 22.78 38.01
N LYS A 335 11.47 23.95 38.62
CA LYS A 335 10.56 24.98 38.09
C LYS A 335 11.16 25.91 37.02
N SER A 336 12.37 25.63 36.54
CA SER A 336 13.10 26.53 35.63
C SER A 336 13.60 25.88 34.33
N VAL A 337 12.96 24.85 33.79
CA VAL A 337 13.29 24.36 32.43
C VAL A 337 12.02 24.09 31.62
N SER A 338 11.85 24.88 30.55
CA SER A 338 10.87 24.80 29.46
C SER A 338 9.40 25.18 29.76
N ALA A 339 9.17 26.42 30.16
CA ALA A 339 7.89 27.07 29.87
C ALA A 339 7.91 27.55 28.40
N VAL A 340 7.20 26.86 27.50
CA VAL A 340 6.85 27.41 26.18
C VAL A 340 6.12 28.74 26.41
N LEU A 341 6.63 29.86 25.87
CA LEU A 341 6.01 31.16 26.08
C LEU A 341 4.61 31.17 25.42
N PRO A 342 3.55 31.63 26.11
CA PRO A 342 2.19 31.68 25.57
C PRO A 342 2.03 32.47 24.25
N ASN A 343 2.97 33.36 23.92
CA ASN A 343 2.96 34.17 22.70
C ASN A 343 3.43 33.40 21.44
N ASP A 344 4.18 32.31 21.58
CA ASP A 344 4.85 31.65 20.45
C ASP A 344 3.87 30.91 19.53
N VAL A 345 2.91 30.24 20.16
CA VAL A 345 1.88 29.43 19.51
C VAL A 345 0.82 30.33 18.84
N GLY A 346 0.57 31.51 19.40
CA GLY A 346 -0.33 32.51 18.83
C GLY A 346 0.22 33.13 17.53
N VAL A 347 1.50 33.52 17.51
CA VAL A 347 2.15 34.07 16.31
C VAL A 347 2.22 33.02 15.20
N ALA A 348 2.55 31.76 15.53
CA ALA A 348 2.49 30.64 14.60
C ALA A 348 1.07 30.44 14.03
N GLY A 349 0.04 30.50 14.89
CA GLY A 349 -1.36 30.44 14.49
C GLY A 349 -1.73 31.53 13.48
N ILE A 350 -1.31 32.78 13.70
CA ILE A 350 -1.57 33.92 12.81
C ILE A 350 -0.88 33.73 11.45
N ILE A 351 0.40 33.35 11.44
CA ILE A 351 1.16 33.11 10.20
C ILE A 351 0.49 32.00 9.37
N GLY A 352 0.10 30.90 10.03
CA GLY A 352 -0.63 29.81 9.39
C GLY A 352 -2.01 30.23 8.87
N LEU A 353 -2.71 31.13 9.57
CA LEU A 353 -4.01 31.65 9.13
C LEU A 353 -3.86 32.49 7.87
N VAL A 354 -2.89 33.41 7.84
CA VAL A 354 -2.63 34.27 6.67
C VAL A 354 -2.21 33.43 5.46
N GLY A 355 -1.23 32.54 5.61
CA GLY A 355 -0.77 31.71 4.50
C GLY A 355 -1.81 30.69 4.04
N GLY A 356 -2.58 30.11 4.97
CA GLY A 356 -3.70 29.22 4.65
C GLY A 356 -4.85 29.94 3.92
N ALA A 357 -5.17 31.17 4.33
CA ALA A 357 -6.19 31.99 3.67
C ALA A 357 -5.78 32.35 2.24
N LEU A 358 -4.52 32.77 2.04
CA LEU A 358 -3.98 33.05 0.71
C LEU A 358 -4.02 31.80 -0.18
N ALA A 359 -3.67 30.63 0.35
CA ALA A 359 -3.75 29.37 -0.39
C ALA A 359 -5.20 29.03 -0.78
N VAL A 360 -6.18 29.19 0.10
CA VAL A 360 -7.60 28.92 -0.23
C VAL A 360 -8.14 29.92 -1.25
N VAL A 361 -7.89 31.22 -1.04
CA VAL A 361 -8.32 32.27 -1.97
C VAL A 361 -7.71 32.06 -3.36
N SER A 362 -6.46 31.61 -3.43
CA SER A 362 -5.76 31.36 -4.70
C SER A 362 -6.51 30.40 -5.64
N VAL A 363 -7.23 29.41 -5.09
CA VAL A 363 -7.92 28.36 -5.87
C VAL A 363 -9.14 28.92 -6.59
N PHE A 364 -9.77 29.97 -6.04
CA PHE A 364 -10.91 30.65 -6.65
C PHE A 364 -10.50 31.71 -7.68
N LEU A 365 -9.21 32.04 -7.77
CA LEU A 365 -8.66 32.93 -8.78
C LEU A 365 -8.31 32.17 -10.06
N THR A 366 -8.04 32.90 -11.14
CA THR A 366 -7.65 32.33 -12.42
C THR A 366 -6.26 31.70 -12.34
N TRP A 367 -6.11 30.47 -12.80
CA TRP A 367 -4.84 29.74 -12.84
C TRP A 367 -4.27 29.63 -14.25
N VAL A 368 -5.15 29.56 -15.26
CA VAL A 368 -4.80 29.48 -16.68
C VAL A 368 -5.79 30.31 -17.48
N THR A 369 -5.29 31.01 -18.49
CA THR A 369 -6.10 31.65 -19.54
C THR A 369 -5.71 31.04 -20.89
N GLY A 370 -6.71 30.76 -21.74
CA GLY A 370 -6.51 30.10 -23.04
C GLY A 370 -6.94 28.63 -23.02
N ALA A 371 -6.16 27.75 -23.65
CA ALA A 371 -6.42 26.32 -23.75
C ALA A 371 -6.08 25.56 -22.45
N GLY A 372 -6.62 24.35 -22.28
CA GLY A 372 -6.39 23.53 -21.09
C GLY A 372 -4.93 23.06 -20.99
N ARG A 373 -4.21 23.50 -19.95
CA ARG A 373 -2.75 23.27 -19.86
C ARG A 373 -2.37 21.82 -19.59
N VAL A 374 -2.98 21.21 -18.55
CA VAL A 374 -2.76 19.80 -18.20
C VAL A 374 -3.68 18.90 -19.01
N SER A 375 -4.95 19.29 -19.18
CA SER A 375 -5.95 18.49 -19.89
C SER A 375 -5.74 18.46 -21.41
N GLY A 376 -5.04 19.44 -22.00
CA GLY A 376 -4.68 19.45 -23.42
C GLY A 376 -3.75 18.31 -23.83
N TYR A 377 -2.99 17.73 -22.90
CA TYR A 377 -2.26 16.48 -23.18
C TYR A 377 -3.16 15.25 -23.14
N ALA A 378 -4.24 15.29 -22.35
CA ALA A 378 -5.12 14.16 -22.11
C ALA A 378 -6.21 14.03 -23.18
N ARG A 379 -6.73 15.16 -23.68
CA ARG A 379 -7.91 15.22 -24.55
C ARG A 379 -7.74 16.23 -25.70
N PRO A 380 -7.89 15.80 -26.97
CA PRO A 380 -7.73 16.70 -28.12
C PRO A 380 -8.73 17.85 -28.18
N VAL A 381 -9.95 17.69 -27.64
CA VAL A 381 -10.96 18.77 -27.66
C VAL A 381 -10.57 19.94 -26.75
N ASP A 382 -9.63 19.74 -25.83
CA ASP A 382 -9.18 20.78 -24.90
C ASP A 382 -8.08 21.67 -25.51
N LEU A 383 -7.57 21.31 -26.69
CA LEU A 383 -6.52 22.05 -27.41
C LEU A 383 -7.03 23.41 -27.94
N SER A 384 -8.32 23.50 -28.29
CA SER A 384 -8.93 24.70 -28.89
C SER A 384 -9.85 25.46 -27.94
N LEU A 385 -9.82 25.16 -26.64
CA LEU A 385 -10.59 25.91 -25.65
C LEU A 385 -10.05 27.34 -25.54
N ASN A 386 -10.94 28.33 -25.47
CA ASN A 386 -10.58 29.72 -25.30
C ASN A 386 -11.39 30.32 -24.14
N GLY A 387 -10.87 30.18 -22.92
CA GLY A 387 -11.55 30.60 -21.69
C GLY A 387 -10.58 30.85 -20.54
N THR A 388 -11.09 31.38 -19.44
CA THR A 388 -10.34 31.55 -18.20
C THR A 388 -10.74 30.48 -17.21
N PHE A 389 -9.77 29.74 -16.66
CA PHE A 389 -10.01 28.63 -15.76
C PHE A 389 -9.47 28.92 -14.37
N THR A 390 -10.26 28.58 -13.37
CA THR A 390 -9.86 28.65 -11.96
C THR A 390 -9.09 27.39 -11.54
N GLY A 391 -8.54 27.39 -10.33
CA GLY A 391 -7.80 26.22 -9.80
C GLY A 391 -8.66 24.98 -9.56
N TYR A 392 -9.99 25.11 -9.45
CA TYR A 392 -10.91 23.98 -9.31
C TYR A 392 -11.45 23.46 -10.66
N ASP A 393 -11.38 24.28 -11.71
CA ASP A 393 -11.84 23.90 -13.04
C ASP A 393 -10.90 22.88 -13.70
N ALA A 394 -11.47 22.01 -14.54
CA ALA A 394 -10.75 20.91 -15.18
C ALA A 394 -9.51 21.36 -15.98
N SER A 395 -9.60 22.51 -16.65
CA SER A 395 -8.60 23.06 -17.59
C SER A 395 -7.66 24.11 -16.96
N GLY A 396 -7.75 24.32 -15.63
CA GLY A 396 -6.90 25.25 -14.86
C GLY A 396 -6.09 24.59 -13.74
N GLY A 397 -5.97 23.26 -13.72
CA GLY A 397 -5.17 22.53 -12.73
C GLY A 397 -5.98 21.78 -11.67
N SER A 398 -7.24 21.41 -11.94
CA SER A 398 -8.18 20.67 -11.09
C SER A 398 -7.59 19.94 -9.87
N TRP A 399 -6.66 18.98 -10.04
CA TRP A 399 -6.10 18.24 -8.89
C TRP A 399 -4.99 18.97 -8.13
N PHE A 400 -4.19 19.81 -8.81
CA PHE A 400 -3.23 20.70 -8.16
C PHE A 400 -3.97 21.72 -7.27
N GLY A 401 -5.03 22.33 -7.79
CA GLY A 401 -5.86 23.27 -7.02
C GLY A 401 -6.62 22.59 -5.88
N LEU A 402 -7.16 21.39 -6.07
CA LEU A 402 -7.82 20.62 -5.00
C LEU A 402 -6.85 20.23 -3.87
N PHE A 403 -5.60 19.87 -4.18
CA PHE A 403 -4.59 19.62 -3.15
C PHE A 403 -4.20 20.89 -2.41
N VAL A 404 -4.02 22.01 -3.10
CA VAL A 404 -3.78 23.31 -2.44
C VAL A 404 -4.96 23.73 -1.57
N LEU A 405 -6.19 23.50 -2.03
CA LEU A 405 -7.41 23.76 -1.27
C LEU A 405 -7.47 22.90 -0.01
N PHE A 406 -7.21 21.60 -0.13
CA PHE A 406 -7.22 20.67 1.01
C PHE A 406 -6.15 21.05 2.04
N ILE A 407 -4.94 21.36 1.60
CA ILE A 407 -3.82 21.74 2.48
C ILE A 407 -4.06 23.11 3.12
N GLY A 408 -4.54 24.09 2.35
CA GLY A 408 -4.88 25.43 2.84
C GLY A 408 -6.02 25.40 3.86
N THR A 409 -7.09 24.64 3.59
CA THR A 409 -8.22 24.47 4.53
C THR A 409 -7.80 23.72 5.79
N ALA A 410 -7.02 22.65 5.67
CA ALA A 410 -6.45 21.95 6.81
C ALA A 410 -5.60 22.89 7.68
N LEU A 411 -4.75 23.72 7.06
CA LEU A 411 -3.93 24.70 7.76
C LEU A 411 -4.77 25.78 8.44
N LEU A 412 -5.83 26.28 7.80
CA LEU A 412 -6.77 27.25 8.40
C LEU A 412 -7.46 26.69 9.64
N VAL A 413 -8.02 25.47 9.53
CA VAL A 413 -8.67 24.79 10.65
C VAL A 413 -7.66 24.59 11.79
N LEU A 414 -6.44 24.19 11.46
CA LEU A 414 -5.38 23.97 12.43
C LEU A 414 -4.97 25.26 13.14
N SER A 415 -4.72 26.34 12.38
CA SER A 415 -4.40 27.67 12.91
C SER A 415 -5.52 28.23 13.79
N MET A 416 -6.78 27.99 13.43
CA MET A 416 -7.92 28.40 14.24
C MET A 416 -8.00 27.62 15.56
N LEU A 417 -7.80 26.29 15.53
CA LEU A 417 -7.75 25.46 16.73
C LEU A 417 -6.62 25.84 17.68
N ILE A 418 -5.46 26.24 17.12
CA ILE A 418 -4.31 26.75 17.86
C ILE A 418 -4.68 28.03 18.61
N LEU A 419 -5.33 28.99 17.94
CA LEU A 419 -5.74 30.27 18.52
C LEU A 419 -6.85 30.13 19.57
N VAL A 420 -7.74 29.14 19.42
CA VAL A 420 -8.85 28.86 20.36
C VAL A 420 -8.39 28.09 21.61
N GLY A 421 -7.11 27.69 21.69
CA GLY A 421 -6.53 27.13 22.93
C GLY A 421 -6.93 25.68 23.24
N ARG A 422 -7.45 24.92 22.26
CA ARG A 422 -7.73 23.47 22.40
C ARG A 422 -6.44 22.64 22.33
N LYS A 423 -5.58 22.79 23.35
CA LYS A 423 -4.20 22.26 23.40
C LYS A 423 -4.07 20.72 23.34
N ARG A 424 -5.12 19.95 23.64
CA ARG A 424 -5.02 18.47 23.81
C ARG A 424 -5.29 17.62 22.57
N SER A 425 -5.94 18.15 21.53
CA SER A 425 -6.28 17.36 20.32
C SER A 425 -5.22 17.43 19.21
N PHE A 426 -4.18 18.25 19.39
CA PHE A 426 -3.20 18.63 18.37
C PHE A 426 -2.05 17.61 18.19
N THR A 427 -1.73 16.82 19.21
CA THR A 427 -0.59 15.87 19.20
C THR A 427 -0.82 14.61 18.36
N GLN A 428 -1.98 14.44 17.72
CA GLN A 428 -2.37 13.18 17.07
C GLN A 428 -2.54 13.23 15.54
N TRP A 429 -2.29 14.36 14.87
CA TRP A 429 -2.41 14.49 13.40
C TRP A 429 -1.13 13.99 12.70
N PRO A 430 -1.15 13.35 11.52
CA PRO A 430 0.05 12.73 10.94
C PRO A 430 1.22 13.71 10.68
N PHE A 431 0.93 14.97 10.31
CA PHE A 431 1.95 16.01 10.13
C PHE A 431 2.34 16.72 11.44
N THR A 432 1.53 16.61 12.48
CA THR A 432 1.79 17.18 13.81
C THR A 432 2.18 16.13 14.86
N GLN A 433 2.09 14.82 14.57
CA GLN A 433 2.67 13.70 15.35
C GLN A 433 4.19 13.73 15.30
N LEU A 434 4.75 14.60 14.46
CA LEU A 434 6.07 15.20 14.53
C LEU A 434 6.31 15.99 15.84
N SER A 435 5.29 16.18 16.69
CA SER A 435 5.35 16.89 17.97
C SER A 435 5.93 16.07 19.12
N SER A 436 6.53 14.90 18.85
CA SER A 436 7.50 14.35 19.80
C SER A 436 8.79 15.19 19.86
N VAL A 437 8.89 16.24 19.05
CA VAL A 437 9.87 17.32 19.21
C VAL A 437 9.28 18.33 20.22
N PRO A 438 9.79 18.42 21.46
CA PRO A 438 9.22 19.26 22.51
C PRO A 438 9.34 20.77 22.23
N GLU A 439 10.15 21.17 21.26
CA GLU A 439 10.52 22.56 21.00
C GLU A 439 10.16 22.96 19.55
N GLY A 440 9.23 23.91 19.36
CA GLY A 440 8.98 24.56 18.06
C GLY A 440 8.29 23.72 16.96
N GLY A 441 7.78 22.51 17.25
CA GLY A 441 7.22 21.60 16.23
C GLY A 441 6.09 22.16 15.36
N VAL A 442 5.27 23.08 15.89
CA VAL A 442 4.19 23.76 15.13
C VAL A 442 4.77 24.65 14.02
N LEU A 443 5.83 25.40 14.34
CA LEU A 443 6.49 26.31 13.39
C LEU A 443 7.16 25.52 12.26
N LEU A 444 7.81 24.40 12.59
CA LEU A 444 8.40 23.51 11.60
C LEU A 444 7.34 22.85 10.70
N GLY A 445 6.17 22.51 11.26
CA GLY A 445 5.02 22.06 10.47
C GLY A 445 4.49 23.13 9.51
N ILE A 446 4.46 24.40 9.93
CA ILE A 446 4.08 25.53 9.06
C ILE A 446 5.09 25.71 7.93
N VAL A 447 6.39 25.64 8.23
CA VAL A 447 7.47 25.74 7.23
C VAL A 447 7.37 24.61 6.21
N SER A 448 7.10 23.37 6.65
CA SER A 448 6.99 22.22 5.74
C SER A 448 5.76 22.33 4.83
N VAL A 449 4.61 22.77 5.35
CA VAL A 449 3.41 23.06 4.54
C VAL A 449 3.67 24.18 3.54
N GLY A 450 4.36 25.24 3.95
CA GLY A 450 4.77 26.33 3.06
C GLY A 450 5.66 25.85 1.91
N ALA A 451 6.70 25.08 2.22
CA ALA A 451 7.60 24.48 1.22
C ALA A 451 6.87 23.51 0.28
N LEU A 452 5.88 22.78 0.79
CA LEU A 452 5.03 21.92 -0.01
C LEU A 452 4.25 22.74 -1.05
N ILE A 453 3.55 23.80 -0.63
CA ILE A 453 2.76 24.66 -1.53
C ILE A 453 3.69 25.32 -2.57
N VAL A 454 4.81 25.89 -2.14
CA VAL A 454 5.78 26.52 -3.04
C VAL A 454 6.30 25.51 -4.07
N GLY A 455 6.72 24.33 -3.63
CA GLY A 455 7.22 23.29 -4.53
C GLY A 455 6.17 22.87 -5.57
N MET A 456 4.91 22.70 -5.17
CA MET A 456 3.83 22.35 -6.10
C MET A 456 3.58 23.45 -7.13
N MET A 457 3.57 24.72 -6.71
CA MET A 457 3.34 25.85 -7.62
C MET A 457 4.51 26.01 -8.59
N VAL A 458 5.75 25.84 -8.13
CA VAL A 458 6.92 25.88 -8.99
C VAL A 458 6.85 24.78 -10.06
N VAL A 459 6.52 23.54 -9.67
CA VAL A 459 6.32 22.45 -10.64
C VAL A 459 5.21 22.79 -11.64
N TYR A 460 4.09 23.33 -11.18
CA TYR A 460 2.98 23.74 -12.05
C TYR A 460 3.39 24.82 -13.06
N LEU A 461 4.20 25.81 -12.64
CA LEU A 461 4.70 26.86 -13.52
C LEU A 461 5.59 26.33 -14.65
N PHE A 462 6.33 25.24 -14.40
CA PHE A 462 7.19 24.59 -15.39
C PHE A 462 6.44 23.76 -16.43
N ILE A 463 5.19 23.37 -16.18
CA ILE A 463 4.40 22.57 -17.12
C ILE A 463 4.20 23.37 -18.42
N ALA A 464 4.65 22.85 -19.55
CA ALA A 464 4.38 23.46 -20.86
C ALA A 464 2.98 23.04 -21.35
N PRO A 465 2.20 23.90 -22.03
CA PRO A 465 0.98 23.47 -22.74
C PRO A 465 1.34 22.52 -23.88
N HIS A 466 0.37 21.73 -24.37
CA HIS A 466 0.58 20.87 -25.54
C HIS A 466 0.84 21.72 -26.80
N ASP A 467 1.70 21.28 -27.71
CA ASP A 467 2.13 22.06 -28.89
C ASP A 467 0.99 22.55 -29.79
N LEU A 468 -0.07 21.75 -29.90
CA LEU A 468 -1.27 22.06 -30.68
C LEU A 468 -2.27 22.97 -29.93
N ALA A 469 -2.01 23.29 -28.67
CA ALA A 469 -2.87 24.14 -27.87
C ALA A 469 -2.70 25.61 -28.27
N GLY A 470 -3.80 26.37 -28.27
CA GLY A 470 -3.76 27.82 -28.46
C GLY A 470 -2.91 28.54 -27.39
N PRO A 471 -2.62 29.84 -27.56
CA PRO A 471 -1.80 30.60 -26.62
C PRO A 471 -2.33 30.50 -25.19
N THR A 472 -1.49 30.02 -24.27
CA THR A 472 -1.82 29.87 -22.84
C THR A 472 -0.97 30.80 -21.99
N GLU A 473 -1.59 31.50 -21.04
CA GLU A 473 -0.88 32.31 -20.05
C GLU A 473 -1.18 31.83 -18.62
N HIS A 474 -0.25 32.09 -17.70
CA HIS A 474 -0.43 31.80 -16.28
C HIS A 474 -1.36 32.84 -15.64
N GLY A 475 -2.37 32.36 -14.92
CA GLY A 475 -3.26 33.21 -14.14
C GLY A 475 -2.68 33.63 -12.79
N VAL A 476 -3.28 34.66 -12.19
CA VAL A 476 -2.82 35.28 -10.93
C VAL A 476 -2.90 34.33 -9.73
N GLY A 477 -3.82 33.36 -9.74
CA GLY A 477 -4.05 32.42 -8.65
C GLY A 477 -2.80 31.62 -8.27
N VAL A 478 -2.03 31.13 -9.25
CA VAL A 478 -0.80 30.36 -8.99
C VAL A 478 0.24 31.20 -8.23
N PHE A 479 0.36 32.49 -8.57
CA PHE A 479 1.28 33.41 -7.90
C PHE A 479 0.81 33.77 -6.48
N VAL A 480 -0.50 33.88 -6.25
CA VAL A 480 -1.06 34.09 -4.90
C VAL A 480 -0.81 32.87 -4.00
N ALA A 481 -0.94 31.66 -4.53
CA ALA A 481 -0.60 30.43 -3.80
C ALA A 481 0.89 30.38 -3.45
N LEU A 482 1.76 30.73 -4.41
CA LEU A 482 3.21 30.79 -4.22
C LEU A 482 3.57 31.83 -3.14
N LEU A 483 2.95 33.01 -3.16
CA LEU A 483 3.14 34.04 -2.14
C LEU A 483 2.69 33.54 -0.76
N GLY A 484 1.54 32.88 -0.67
CA GLY A 484 1.06 32.27 0.58
C GLY A 484 2.05 31.25 1.14
N GLY A 485 2.61 30.38 0.30
CA GLY A 485 3.64 29.44 0.68
C GLY A 485 4.94 30.10 1.15
N LEU A 486 5.41 31.16 0.47
CA LEU A 486 6.60 31.92 0.88
C LEU A 486 6.40 32.62 2.23
N VAL A 487 5.21 33.17 2.50
CA VAL A 487 4.86 33.76 3.80
C VAL A 487 4.95 32.72 4.92
N LEU A 488 4.49 31.49 4.69
CA LEU A 488 4.59 30.40 5.67
C LEU A 488 6.04 30.01 5.95
N ILE A 489 6.87 29.88 4.91
CA ILE A 489 8.28 29.55 5.05
C ILE A 489 9.03 30.66 5.80
N ALA A 490 8.92 31.91 5.33
CA ALA A 490 9.63 33.05 5.90
C ALA A 490 9.16 33.33 7.33
N GLY A 491 7.85 33.39 7.56
CA GLY A 491 7.27 33.61 8.88
C GLY A 491 7.65 32.51 9.87
N GLY A 492 7.51 31.24 9.48
CA GLY A 492 7.86 30.11 10.33
C GLY A 492 9.35 30.04 10.64
N ALA A 493 10.23 30.26 9.65
CA ALA A 493 11.68 30.20 9.82
C ALA A 493 12.24 31.38 10.65
N ILE A 494 11.74 32.60 10.44
CA ILE A 494 12.16 33.79 11.20
C ILE A 494 11.78 33.62 12.68
N VAL A 495 10.54 33.25 12.98
CA VAL A 495 10.08 33.05 14.37
C VAL A 495 10.88 31.93 15.03
N TYR A 496 11.10 30.81 14.33
CA TYR A 496 11.90 29.71 14.85
C TYR A 496 13.37 30.13 15.13
N GLY A 497 13.96 30.93 14.24
CA GLY A 497 15.36 31.39 14.34
C GLY A 497 15.59 32.44 15.43
N VAL A 498 14.65 33.35 15.65
CA VAL A 498 14.68 34.36 16.72
C VAL A 498 14.63 33.72 18.10
N GLN A 499 13.98 32.56 18.23
CA GLN A 499 13.77 31.87 19.50
C GLN A 499 15.01 31.09 20.01
N GLY A 500 16.10 31.02 19.25
CA GLY A 500 17.38 30.55 19.78
C GLY A 500 17.44 29.07 20.19
N HIS A 501 16.62 28.21 19.58
CA HIS A 501 16.64 26.76 19.82
C HIS A 501 18.05 26.15 19.64
N VAL A 502 18.51 25.36 20.60
CA VAL A 502 19.82 24.70 20.54
C VAL A 502 19.73 23.44 19.70
N ALA A 503 20.14 23.53 18.43
CA ALA A 503 20.17 22.37 17.56
C ALA A 503 21.28 21.38 17.99
N ARG A 504 20.90 20.16 18.36
CA ARG A 504 21.85 19.07 18.64
C ARG A 504 22.36 18.45 17.34
N ARG A 505 23.66 18.14 17.30
CA ARG A 505 24.26 17.40 16.18
C ARG A 505 23.86 15.93 16.26
N ILE A 506 23.14 15.43 15.26
CA ILE A 506 22.93 13.99 15.06
C ILE A 506 24.10 13.44 14.25
N ALA A 507 24.63 12.28 14.64
CA ALA A 507 25.63 11.56 13.85
C ALA A 507 25.04 11.19 12.47
N VAL A 508 25.84 11.36 11.41
CA VAL A 508 25.44 10.96 10.06
C VAL A 508 25.65 9.46 9.92
N SER A 509 24.58 8.69 9.69
CA SER A 509 24.71 7.29 9.31
C SER A 509 25.04 7.17 7.82
N PRO A 510 25.94 6.25 7.41
CA PRO A 510 26.21 5.97 6.00
C PRO A 510 24.95 5.62 5.19
N ILE A 511 23.98 4.97 5.85
CA ILE A 511 22.69 4.58 5.28
C ILE A 511 21.91 5.81 4.80
N LEU A 512 21.88 6.90 5.58
CA LEU A 512 21.15 8.13 5.22
C LEU A 512 21.78 8.84 4.02
N VAL A 513 23.10 8.81 3.90
CA VAL A 513 23.82 9.37 2.73
C VAL A 513 23.51 8.54 1.49
N GLY A 514 23.57 7.21 1.60
CA GLY A 514 23.18 6.32 0.50
C GLY A 514 21.75 6.54 0.03
N LEU A 515 20.82 6.75 0.96
CA LEU A 515 19.41 7.01 0.64
C LEU A 515 19.22 8.38 -0.04
N ALA A 516 19.93 9.42 0.40
CA ALA A 516 19.90 10.73 -0.25
C ALA A 516 20.45 10.69 -1.69
N VAL A 517 21.53 9.93 -1.93
CA VAL A 517 22.05 9.70 -3.30
C VAL A 517 21.04 8.94 -4.14
N ALA A 518 20.38 7.91 -3.59
CA ALA A 518 19.33 7.17 -4.29
C ALA A 518 18.15 8.06 -4.68
N VAL A 519 17.73 8.98 -3.80
CA VAL A 519 16.68 9.97 -4.10
C VAL A 519 17.06 10.85 -5.28
N VAL A 520 18.26 11.44 -5.27
CA VAL A 520 18.73 12.29 -6.38
C VAL A 520 18.80 11.48 -7.67
N GLY A 521 19.32 10.25 -7.59
CA GLY A 521 19.35 9.32 -8.71
C GLY A 521 17.96 9.05 -9.29
N LEU A 522 16.95 8.79 -8.45
CA LEU A 522 15.57 8.55 -8.90
C LEU A 522 14.94 9.77 -9.59
N LEU A 523 15.18 10.98 -9.08
CA LEU A 523 14.67 12.21 -9.72
C LEU A 523 15.37 12.50 -11.04
N VAL A 524 16.66 12.17 -11.17
CA VAL A 524 17.39 12.26 -12.44
C VAL A 524 16.92 11.19 -13.42
N ILE A 525 16.68 9.96 -12.98
CA ILE A 525 16.11 8.91 -13.83
C ILE A 525 14.72 9.33 -14.34
N SER A 526 13.90 9.93 -13.46
CA SER A 526 12.60 10.48 -13.85
C SER A 526 12.73 11.56 -14.93
N SER A 527 13.70 12.48 -14.82
CA SER A 527 13.85 13.53 -15.81
C SER A 527 14.27 12.98 -17.18
N LEU A 528 15.05 11.90 -17.22
CA LEU A 528 15.46 11.26 -18.47
C LEU A 528 14.36 10.37 -19.10
N ALA A 529 13.35 9.99 -18.33
CA ALA A 529 12.27 9.13 -18.79
C ALA A 529 11.15 9.92 -19.52
N ASN A 530 10.28 9.18 -20.21
CA ASN A 530 9.11 9.73 -20.88
C ASN A 530 7.98 10.05 -19.89
N TRP A 531 7.25 11.14 -20.13
CA TRP A 531 6.16 11.60 -19.26
C TRP A 531 4.77 11.31 -19.81
N VAL A 532 4.64 11.19 -21.13
CA VAL A 532 3.39 10.83 -21.81
C VAL A 532 3.73 9.79 -22.86
N SER A 533 2.86 8.80 -23.01
CA SER A 533 2.91 7.85 -24.12
C SER A 533 1.56 7.80 -24.81
N ASP A 534 1.58 7.81 -26.14
CA ASP A 534 0.38 7.80 -26.99
C ASP A 534 0.40 6.55 -27.89
N SER A 535 -0.54 5.64 -27.64
CA SER A 535 -0.79 4.43 -28.42
C SER A 535 -2.09 4.53 -29.22
N ARG A 536 -2.64 5.73 -29.43
CA ARG A 536 -3.88 5.90 -30.19
C ARG A 536 -3.64 5.60 -31.69
N PRO A 537 -4.59 4.93 -32.38
CA PRO A 537 -4.47 4.68 -33.82
C PRO A 537 -4.39 5.99 -34.60
N GLY A 538 -3.37 6.13 -35.46
CA GLY A 538 -3.17 7.33 -36.27
C GLY A 538 -2.55 8.52 -35.53
N ALA A 539 -2.06 8.34 -34.29
CA ALA A 539 -1.21 9.32 -33.64
C ALA A 539 0.06 9.55 -34.49
N LEU A 540 0.45 10.81 -34.64
CA LEU A 540 1.54 11.24 -35.52
C LEU A 540 2.57 12.01 -34.69
N THR A 541 3.86 11.74 -34.91
CA THR A 541 4.91 12.57 -34.30
C THR A 541 4.90 13.97 -34.92
N PRO A 542 5.45 15.01 -34.24
CA PRO A 542 5.53 16.36 -34.81
C PRO A 542 6.25 16.40 -36.17
N GLN A 543 7.27 15.54 -36.36
CA GLN A 543 7.97 15.41 -37.65
C GLN A 543 7.09 14.81 -38.75
N GLN A 544 6.28 13.80 -38.42
CA GLN A 544 5.34 13.20 -39.35
C GLN A 544 4.17 14.14 -39.68
N GLN A 545 3.70 14.94 -38.71
CA GLN A 545 2.70 15.99 -38.94
C GLN A 545 3.23 17.06 -39.89
N LEU A 546 4.46 17.55 -39.69
CA LEU A 546 5.11 18.49 -40.60
C LEU A 546 5.29 17.91 -42.00
N GLN A 547 5.65 16.63 -42.12
CA GLN A 547 5.75 15.96 -43.42
C GLN A 547 4.39 15.91 -44.14
N ILE A 548 3.32 15.55 -43.43
CA ILE A 548 1.96 15.56 -44.00
C ILE A 548 1.53 16.97 -44.40
N GLU A 549 1.86 17.99 -43.62
CA GLU A 549 1.52 19.38 -43.95
C GLU A 549 2.30 19.88 -45.18
N ILE A 550 3.58 19.50 -45.31
CA ILE A 550 4.38 19.77 -46.51
C ILE A 550 3.79 19.04 -47.74
N GLU A 551 3.34 17.80 -47.56
CA GLU A 551 2.70 17.02 -48.64
C GLU A 551 1.28 17.49 -48.98
N ARG A 552 0.56 18.13 -48.07
CA ARG A 552 -0.70 18.82 -48.40
C ARG A 552 -0.50 19.95 -49.41
N VAL A 553 0.66 20.59 -49.38
CA VAL A 553 1.04 21.65 -50.33
C VAL A 553 1.51 21.07 -51.67
N ASN A 554 2.10 19.87 -51.68
CA ASN A 554 2.51 19.18 -52.90
C ASN A 554 2.24 17.66 -52.82
N PRO A 555 1.10 17.17 -53.36
CA PRO A 555 0.60 15.84 -53.05
C PRO A 555 1.44 14.72 -53.68
N THR A 556 1.96 13.85 -52.81
CA THR A 556 2.60 12.56 -53.13
C THR A 556 1.94 11.42 -52.34
N ASP A 557 2.04 10.17 -52.82
CA ASP A 557 1.46 8.97 -52.17
C ASP A 557 2.04 8.67 -50.76
N ALA A 558 3.10 9.37 -50.35
CA ALA A 558 3.82 9.13 -49.11
C ALA A 558 3.05 9.56 -47.85
N GLY A 559 2.28 10.64 -47.88
CA GLY A 559 1.46 11.07 -46.73
C GLY A 559 0.36 10.08 -46.34
N THR A 560 -0.28 9.48 -47.35
CA THR A 560 -1.23 8.37 -47.15
C THR A 560 -0.54 7.11 -46.65
N ALA A 561 0.70 6.84 -47.07
CA ALA A 561 1.47 5.70 -46.59
C ALA A 561 1.87 5.86 -45.12
N ILE A 562 2.27 7.06 -44.69
CA ILE A 562 2.60 7.38 -43.29
C ILE A 562 1.37 7.18 -42.38
N LEU A 563 0.20 7.67 -42.81
CA LEU A 563 -1.04 7.51 -42.05
C LEU A 563 -1.43 6.03 -41.92
N ASN A 564 -1.36 5.26 -43.02
CA ASN A 564 -1.66 3.83 -43.02
C ASN A 564 -0.66 3.02 -42.17
N GLN A 565 0.62 3.41 -42.18
CA GLN A 565 1.65 2.81 -41.33
C GLN A 565 1.37 3.07 -39.84
N ASN A 566 1.01 4.30 -39.47
CA ASN A 566 0.72 4.64 -38.08
C ASN A 566 -0.62 4.07 -37.58
N LEU A 567 -1.58 3.82 -38.46
CA LEU A 567 -2.79 3.06 -38.14
C LEU A 567 -2.48 1.58 -37.84
N SER A 568 -1.37 1.06 -38.35
CA SER A 568 -0.97 -0.34 -38.23
C SER A 568 0.14 -0.57 -37.18
N ARG A 569 0.45 0.46 -36.36
CA ARG A 569 1.59 0.46 -35.44
C ARG A 569 1.18 -0.01 -34.04
N ASP A 570 1.88 -1.00 -33.51
CA ASP A 570 1.66 -1.51 -32.14
C ASP A 570 2.48 -0.74 -31.07
N ASP A 571 3.59 -0.12 -31.45
CA ASP A 571 4.46 0.60 -30.51
C ASP A 571 3.88 1.98 -30.13
N PRO A 572 3.96 2.43 -28.87
CA PRO A 572 3.51 3.76 -28.43
C PRO A 572 4.50 4.89 -28.77
N ILE A 573 4.00 6.09 -29.06
CA ILE A 573 4.83 7.30 -29.25
C ILE A 573 5.16 7.84 -27.86
N HIS A 574 6.45 8.03 -27.58
CA HIS A 574 6.89 8.54 -26.28
C HIS A 574 7.28 10.01 -26.36
N TYR A 575 6.66 10.83 -25.53
CA TYR A 575 7.02 12.22 -25.35
C TYR A 575 7.95 12.35 -24.14
N ALA A 576 9.23 12.60 -24.41
CA ALA A 576 10.21 12.89 -23.38
C ALA A 576 9.96 14.29 -22.79
N GLY A 577 10.25 14.50 -21.51
CA GLY A 577 9.99 15.80 -20.88
C GLY A 577 10.99 16.89 -21.25
N PHE A 578 12.01 16.61 -22.05
CA PHE A 578 12.90 17.63 -22.67
C PHE A 578 12.57 17.87 -24.15
N ASP A 579 11.67 17.07 -24.72
CA ASP A 579 11.22 17.29 -26.08
C ASP A 579 10.38 18.57 -26.11
N ALA A 580 10.45 19.32 -27.20
CA ALA A 580 9.65 20.53 -27.38
C ALA A 580 8.15 20.24 -27.24
N SER A 581 7.75 19.04 -27.67
CA SER A 581 6.39 18.51 -27.59
C SER A 581 5.99 17.85 -26.27
N GLY A 582 6.92 17.81 -25.30
CA GLY A 582 6.71 17.21 -23.99
C GLY A 582 6.16 18.19 -22.94
N PRO A 583 5.58 17.68 -21.83
CA PRO A 583 5.00 18.51 -20.78
C PRO A 583 6.01 19.30 -19.93
N ASN A 584 7.30 19.26 -20.27
CA ASN A 584 8.41 19.94 -19.60
C ASN A 584 8.60 19.59 -18.09
N LEU A 585 7.99 18.50 -17.63
CA LEU A 585 8.10 18.02 -16.25
C LEU A 585 9.51 17.52 -15.90
N SER A 586 10.32 17.14 -16.89
CA SER A 586 11.71 16.74 -16.67
C SER A 586 12.56 17.88 -16.11
N VAL A 587 12.34 19.11 -16.58
CA VAL A 587 13.02 20.31 -16.05
C VAL A 587 12.61 20.56 -14.59
N ALA A 588 11.32 20.38 -14.28
CA ALA A 588 10.83 20.48 -12.91
C ALA A 588 11.48 19.44 -11.97
N MET A 589 11.70 18.20 -12.43
CA MET A 589 12.36 17.16 -11.64
C MET A 589 13.86 17.40 -11.44
N ILE A 590 14.56 17.97 -12.44
CA ILE A 590 15.95 18.42 -12.25
C ILE A 590 16.03 19.53 -11.22
N TRP A 591 15.14 20.52 -11.30
CA TRP A 591 15.08 21.58 -10.31
C TRP A 591 14.84 21.01 -8.90
N ALA A 592 13.88 20.09 -8.78
CA ALA A 592 13.58 19.43 -7.50
C ALA A 592 14.79 18.63 -6.97
N SER A 593 15.53 17.92 -7.84
CA SER A 593 16.70 17.15 -7.42
C SER A 593 17.83 18.05 -6.93
N VAL A 594 18.07 19.18 -7.59
CA VAL A 594 19.06 20.19 -7.16
C VAL A 594 18.65 20.80 -5.82
N VAL A 595 17.39 21.18 -5.65
CA VAL A 595 16.88 21.75 -4.38
C VAL A 595 17.01 20.75 -3.24
N VAL A 596 16.60 19.49 -3.45
CA VAL A 596 16.72 18.43 -2.44
C VAL A 596 18.19 18.17 -2.09
N MET A 597 19.08 18.14 -3.09
CA MET A 597 20.51 17.96 -2.88
C MET A 597 21.11 19.11 -2.06
N VAL A 598 20.79 20.37 -2.40
CA VAL A 598 21.27 21.55 -1.66
C VAL A 598 20.74 21.54 -0.23
N LEU A 599 19.45 21.29 -0.04
CA LEU A 599 18.85 21.22 1.30
C LEU A 599 19.49 20.10 2.12
N ALA A 600 19.69 18.92 1.54
CA ALA A 600 20.38 17.82 2.21
C ALA A 600 21.80 18.23 2.62
N LEU A 601 22.61 18.80 1.72
CA LEU A 601 23.96 19.28 2.02
C LEU A 601 23.98 20.33 3.14
N VAL A 602 23.03 21.27 3.13
CA VAL A 602 22.93 22.32 4.16
C VAL A 602 22.50 21.76 5.52
N VAL A 603 21.60 20.78 5.55
CA VAL A 603 21.24 20.02 6.77
C VAL A 603 22.49 19.43 7.43
N PHE A 604 23.49 19.02 6.64
CA PHE A 604 24.77 18.49 7.13
C PHE A 604 25.79 19.58 7.49
N ALA A 605 25.86 20.66 6.72
CA ALA A 605 26.88 21.70 6.88
C ALA A 605 26.59 22.68 8.03
N ILE A 606 25.31 22.96 8.33
CA ILE A 606 24.91 24.00 9.29
C ILE A 606 24.03 23.42 10.40
N PRO A 607 24.61 22.88 11.49
CA PRO A 607 23.85 22.23 12.56
C PRO A 607 22.79 23.14 13.20
N ARG A 608 23.08 24.44 13.36
CA ARG A 608 22.21 25.43 14.03
C ARG A 608 20.82 25.57 13.38
N PHE A 609 20.73 25.43 12.06
CA PHE A 609 19.47 25.60 11.30
C PHE A 609 18.92 24.28 10.75
N SER A 610 19.55 23.17 11.10
CA SER A 610 19.21 21.83 10.63
C SER A 610 17.70 21.48 10.76
N PRO A 611 16.96 21.89 11.81
CA PRO A 611 15.52 21.62 11.92
C PRO A 611 14.66 22.30 10.85
N VAL A 612 14.97 23.56 10.51
CA VAL A 612 14.23 24.32 9.47
C VAL A 612 14.49 23.71 8.10
N PHE A 613 15.74 23.34 7.81
CA PHE A 613 16.08 22.70 6.54
C PHE A 613 15.52 21.27 6.40
N GLU A 614 15.41 20.52 7.49
CA GLU A 614 14.69 19.24 7.49
C GLU A 614 13.19 19.43 7.24
N ALA A 615 12.57 20.47 7.82
CA ALA A 615 11.17 20.82 7.55
C ALA A 615 10.95 21.23 6.09
N LEU A 616 11.88 22.02 5.51
CA LEU A 616 11.88 22.34 4.10
C LEU A 616 12.01 21.08 3.23
N LEU A 617 12.92 20.17 3.58
CA LEU A 617 13.14 18.91 2.85
C LEU A 617 11.89 18.01 2.90
N LEU A 618 11.21 17.93 4.05
CA LEU A 618 9.91 17.27 4.18
C LEU A 618 8.86 17.90 3.26
N GLY A 619 8.77 19.23 3.25
CA GLY A 619 7.82 19.97 2.42
C GLY A 619 8.06 19.78 0.92
N PHE A 620 9.30 19.95 0.46
CA PHE A 620 9.65 19.73 -0.95
C PHE A 620 9.50 18.27 -1.38
N GLY A 621 9.82 17.29 -0.52
CA GLY A 621 9.52 15.88 -0.78
C GLY A 621 8.02 15.62 -0.98
N GLY A 622 7.20 16.20 -0.10
CA GLY A 622 5.74 16.18 -0.23
C GLY A 622 5.24 16.88 -1.51
N ALA A 623 5.88 18.00 -1.90
CA ALA A 623 5.55 18.72 -3.13
C ALA A 623 5.77 17.87 -4.38
N VAL A 624 6.92 17.19 -4.47
CA VAL A 624 7.23 16.29 -5.58
C VAL A 624 6.17 15.19 -5.66
N LEU A 625 5.91 14.51 -4.53
CA LEU A 625 4.94 13.44 -4.44
C LEU A 625 3.52 13.86 -4.87
N LEU A 626 3.02 14.97 -4.34
CA LEU A 626 1.68 15.46 -4.64
C LEU A 626 1.56 16.04 -6.05
N SER A 627 2.63 16.65 -6.58
CA SER A 627 2.61 17.15 -7.97
C SER A 627 2.51 16.02 -8.98
N ILE A 628 3.23 14.92 -8.76
CA ILE A 628 3.16 13.75 -9.65
C ILE A 628 1.82 13.04 -9.48
N THR A 629 1.32 12.95 -8.24
CA THR A 629 -0.02 12.41 -7.98
C THR A 629 -1.09 13.25 -8.70
N ALA A 630 -0.99 14.58 -8.62
CA ALA A 630 -1.91 15.50 -9.30
C ALA A 630 -1.84 15.33 -10.82
N TRP A 631 -0.64 15.16 -11.38
CA TRP A 631 -0.44 14.83 -12.79
C TRP A 631 -1.15 13.53 -13.17
N VAL A 632 -0.83 12.42 -12.49
CA VAL A 632 -1.39 11.09 -12.79
C VAL A 632 -2.91 11.07 -12.65
N VAL A 633 -3.46 11.62 -11.57
CA VAL A 633 -4.92 11.60 -11.34
C VAL A 633 -5.64 12.52 -12.34
N SER A 634 -5.02 13.62 -12.77
CA SER A 634 -5.58 14.46 -13.85
C SER A 634 -5.65 13.69 -15.16
N PHE A 635 -4.62 12.91 -15.50
CA PHE A 635 -4.61 12.05 -16.68
C PHE A 635 -5.64 10.93 -16.57
N LEU A 636 -5.65 10.16 -15.49
CA LEU A 636 -6.58 9.03 -15.30
C LEU A 636 -8.05 9.43 -15.41
N ARG A 637 -8.39 10.68 -15.09
CA ARG A 637 -9.76 11.20 -15.15
C ARG A 637 -10.20 11.61 -16.56
N VAL A 638 -9.30 12.13 -17.38
CA VAL A 638 -9.65 12.87 -18.61
C VAL A 638 -9.00 12.29 -19.87
N ALA A 639 -8.02 11.40 -19.74
CA ALA A 639 -7.30 10.83 -20.87
C ALA A 639 -8.18 9.93 -21.74
N ASP A 640 -8.04 10.07 -23.05
CA ASP A 640 -8.62 9.14 -24.02
C ASP A 640 -7.94 7.77 -23.94
N ASN A 641 -8.68 6.71 -24.29
CA ASN A 641 -8.13 5.35 -24.35
C ASN A 641 -6.90 5.29 -25.28
N GLY A 642 -5.82 4.69 -24.79
CA GLY A 642 -4.54 4.62 -25.51
C GLY A 642 -3.57 5.76 -25.19
N LEU A 643 -3.96 6.74 -24.38
CA LEU A 643 -3.05 7.74 -23.85
C LEU A 643 -2.80 7.51 -22.36
N TYR A 644 -1.53 7.42 -21.96
CA TYR A 644 -1.16 7.13 -20.57
C TYR A 644 0.08 7.89 -20.12
N THR A 645 0.22 8.03 -18.80
CA THR A 645 1.40 8.65 -18.20
C THR A 645 2.63 7.77 -18.43
N GLY A 646 3.72 8.38 -18.85
CA GLY A 646 4.97 7.69 -19.13
C GLY A 646 5.70 7.20 -17.89
N ALA A 647 6.81 6.48 -18.13
CA ALA A 647 7.58 5.79 -17.09
C ALA A 647 8.20 6.73 -16.03
N ALA A 648 8.31 8.03 -16.32
CA ALA A 648 8.90 9.02 -15.42
C ALA A 648 8.17 9.21 -14.08
N GLY A 649 6.86 8.92 -14.02
CA GLY A 649 6.05 9.13 -12.82
C GLY A 649 6.43 8.22 -11.64
N LEU A 650 6.74 6.95 -11.90
CA LEU A 650 7.08 5.97 -10.86
C LEU A 650 8.37 6.30 -10.08
N PRO A 651 9.54 6.52 -10.71
CA PRO A 651 10.76 6.87 -9.99
C PRO A 651 10.62 8.21 -9.26
N ALA A 652 9.84 9.15 -9.79
CA ALA A 652 9.58 10.43 -9.15
C ALA A 652 8.72 10.27 -7.89
N LEU A 653 7.67 9.44 -7.92
CA LEU A 653 6.86 9.12 -6.75
C LEU A 653 7.70 8.41 -5.68
N ALA A 654 8.51 7.43 -6.07
CA ALA A 654 9.43 6.73 -5.17
C ALA A 654 10.44 7.69 -4.53
N GLY A 655 11.02 8.61 -5.31
CA GLY A 655 11.90 9.66 -4.82
C GLY A 655 11.21 10.56 -3.80
N GLY A 656 10.00 11.03 -4.09
CA GLY A 656 9.18 11.83 -3.17
C GLY A 656 8.89 11.13 -1.84
N VAL A 657 8.47 9.86 -1.88
CA VAL A 657 8.24 9.05 -0.66
C VAL A 657 9.52 8.92 0.16
N LEU A 658 10.64 8.59 -0.49
CA LEU A 658 11.93 8.42 0.19
C LEU A 658 12.40 9.70 0.87
N ILE A 659 12.24 10.87 0.23
CA ILE A 659 12.54 12.18 0.84
C ILE A 659 11.73 12.37 2.12
N VAL A 660 10.42 12.13 2.06
CA VAL A 660 9.51 12.27 3.20
C VAL A 660 9.91 11.31 4.32
N VAL A 661 10.17 10.04 4.02
CA VAL A 661 10.57 9.04 5.01
C VAL A 661 11.91 9.40 5.66
N VAL A 662 12.88 9.89 4.89
CA VAL A 662 14.18 10.34 5.42
C VAL A 662 14.00 11.53 6.35
N ALA A 663 13.23 12.54 5.93
CA ALA A 663 12.97 13.71 6.74
C ALA A 663 12.27 13.33 8.06
N LEU A 664 11.24 12.49 7.99
CA LEU A 664 10.48 12.02 9.15
C LEU A 664 11.35 11.18 10.09
N SER A 665 12.19 10.29 9.57
CA SER A 665 13.05 9.43 10.39
C SER A 665 14.08 10.26 11.18
N ARG A 666 14.65 11.30 10.57
CA ARG A 666 15.55 12.23 11.26
C ARG A 666 14.86 13.07 12.32
N MET A 667 13.71 13.64 11.99
CA MET A 667 12.94 14.40 12.97
C MET A 667 12.53 13.53 14.17
N ARG A 668 12.21 12.26 13.93
CA ARG A 668 11.88 11.29 14.99
C ARG A 668 13.09 10.94 15.85
N GLN A 669 14.25 10.70 15.26
CA GLN A 669 15.50 10.47 16.01
C GLN A 669 15.82 11.62 16.97
N ARG A 670 15.64 12.87 16.54
CA ARG A 670 15.79 14.04 17.43
C ARG A 670 14.83 14.03 18.62
N GLY A 671 13.60 13.57 18.42
CA GLY A 671 12.61 13.46 19.49
C GLY A 671 12.99 12.41 20.55
N PHE A 672 13.55 11.27 20.12
CA PHE A 672 14.00 10.21 21.04
C PHE A 672 15.22 10.61 21.88
N ASP A 673 16.26 11.20 21.26
CA ASP A 673 17.46 11.66 21.98
C ASP A 673 17.15 12.80 22.97
N GLY A 674 16.02 13.49 22.78
CA GLY A 674 15.51 14.51 23.69
C GLY A 674 14.98 13.92 25.00
N HIS A 675 14.34 12.76 24.96
CA HIS A 675 13.77 12.10 26.14
C HIS A 675 14.84 11.44 27.03
N GLU A 676 15.82 10.74 26.45
CA GLU A 676 16.89 10.08 27.23
C GLU A 676 17.81 11.08 27.96
N ALA A 677 18.08 12.24 27.37
CA ALA A 677 18.91 13.27 28.00
C ALA A 677 18.22 13.99 29.17
N VAL A 678 16.88 14.04 29.16
CA VAL A 678 16.09 14.58 30.28
C VAL A 678 16.06 13.58 31.43
N GLU A 679 16.01 12.27 31.15
CA GLU A 679 16.15 11.22 32.17
C GLU A 679 17.58 11.11 32.74
N SER A 680 18.62 11.49 31.99
CA SER A 680 20.01 11.50 32.49
C SER A 680 20.35 12.74 33.33
N GLN A 681 19.54 13.81 33.28
CA GLN A 681 19.75 15.06 34.00
C GLN A 681 18.75 15.28 35.16
N ALA A 682 17.72 14.44 35.26
CA ALA A 682 16.81 14.32 36.40
C ALA A 682 17.31 13.22 37.36
#